data_AF-A0A519LPF3-F1
#
_entry.id   AF-A0A519LPF3-F1
#
_cell.length_a   1.000
_cell.length_b   1.000
_cell.length_c   1.000
_cell.angle_alpha   90.00
_cell.angle_beta   90.00
_cell.angle_gamma   90.00
#
_symmetry.space_group_name_H-M   'P 1'
#
loop_
_entity.id
_entity.type
_entity.pdbx_description
1 polymer ?
#
loop_
_entity_poly.entity_id
_entity_poly.type
_entity_poly.pdbx_seq_one_letter_code
_entity_poly.pdbx_strand_id
1 'polypeptide(L)'
;MCFAMSTSITAQTTFPDIVKTKEGKLTFTADNQGNKIPDFSFAGYMASEKAIPNVENKIFVPKREEDATQRIQTAIDYVSNLKPDKTGFRGAVLLDKGTFKIKGTLYIRKSGVVLRGSGNTENETILLGTGLEREALIRVLGIDDRKYNETYELATAFSPLGTQKIQLKNASKLKVSDEIIISRPLTDIWIKEMKMQDFGGETSWIGWKKGDWDVNWNRVITNISGNEITLNAPLTMALEEEYGQAKVISYSWNGRIDQNGIENILIKSTFNASNPKDEEHRWQAISIENARNAWVKQVNFKHFAGGAVTLLKTTQQITVEDCNATEPVSEIASFRRNTFYTEGQQTLFQRCYSEFGYHDFAVGGFGTAGPNAFVQCESHMPFENSGAIGSWATGVLFDIVNIDGKELSYNNREQGGRGAGWTAGNSVFWESSASKIECYSPPTALNWAFGVWGQFGGNGIWKDVNGHISPRSLFYAQLENRLGKLPTPSYIYDLGSEPSSSPTQEVAKELTNNSVTIAKTLSEWINEVSKQNPIDVNNAKLKNANDLKIVAEKATTSASKIKIENGLLTFEGKLIAGKETNVAWWRGSLIDDDIKKSTPHITRFVPGRTGVGLTDQVEETVNYLTKNNIVALEHNYGLWYDRRMDDHERVRRIDSDVWPPFYEQPFARSGQDLAWDHLSKYDLTKFNDWYWNRLATFADLAEPNGQLLINQQYFQHNILEAGAHWASSPWRSANNINSTGFPEPPPYAGDKRIFMAEQFYDITNPQRRKLHQGFIRKSLENFQENSNVIQLTSAEYTGPLHFMEFWLDEVQKWKDETGKKGLIGLSATKDVQDAILNDAKRNKTVDVIDIRYWYYKEDGSAYAPQGGLNLAPRQHARKLKTGKETDNQVYRAISEYRQKYPEKVVLYSTDGSSRFGWPVLMAGASLPNLPKIELPEFYSALSEMKPAEGNKYTDNLWTLENKGKSYLFYVKNDQDISIDLSNQKGTFEVYVINVATGSITKKANISGGKQITIPQAEIKEKALFVVKK
;
A
#
# COMPACT_ATOMS: atom_id res chain seq x y z
N MET A 1 48.57 -60.93 -23.53
CA MET A 1 47.13 -61.17 -23.80
C MET A 1 46.35 -60.08 -23.06
N CYS A 2 45.49 -59.39 -23.79
CA CYS A 2 44.98 -58.04 -23.50
C CYS A 2 44.07 -57.93 -22.27
N PHE A 3 44.31 -56.89 -21.46
CA PHE A 3 43.27 -56.22 -20.67
C PHE A 3 42.60 -55.17 -21.57
N ALA A 4 41.32 -55.35 -21.87
CA ALA A 4 40.52 -54.34 -22.55
C ALA A 4 39.96 -53.37 -21.50
N MET A 5 40.44 -52.13 -21.53
CA MET A 5 39.80 -51.00 -20.86
C MET A 5 38.57 -50.60 -21.69
N SER A 6 37.39 -50.77 -21.12
CA SER A 6 36.15 -50.18 -21.61
C SER A 6 36.10 -48.70 -21.20
N THR A 7 36.32 -47.81 -22.15
CA THR A 7 36.05 -46.36 -22.01
C THR A 7 34.56 -46.11 -22.13
N SER A 8 33.91 -45.76 -21.02
CA SER A 8 32.53 -45.27 -21.02
C SER A 8 32.50 -43.84 -21.57
N ILE A 9 31.99 -43.67 -22.77
CA ILE A 9 31.65 -42.36 -23.34
C ILE A 9 30.34 -41.91 -22.66
N THR A 10 30.43 -40.99 -21.70
CA THR A 10 29.24 -40.29 -21.18
C THR A 10 28.80 -39.25 -22.20
N ALA A 11 27.60 -39.40 -22.76
CA ALA A 11 26.97 -38.38 -23.59
C ALA A 11 26.83 -37.08 -22.78
N GLN A 12 27.37 -35.97 -23.30
CA GLN A 12 27.26 -34.65 -22.69
C GLN A 12 25.80 -34.15 -22.79
N THR A 13 25.18 -33.84 -21.66
CA THR A 13 23.82 -33.29 -21.59
C THR A 13 23.84 -31.79 -21.85
N THR A 14 22.96 -31.31 -22.72
CA THR A 14 22.90 -29.90 -23.14
C THR A 14 22.16 -28.99 -22.16
N PHE A 15 21.39 -29.55 -21.22
CA PHE A 15 20.64 -28.83 -20.19
C PHE A 15 20.58 -29.63 -18.87
N PRO A 16 20.32 -28.97 -17.72
CA PRO A 16 20.14 -29.64 -16.43
C PRO A 16 18.91 -30.55 -16.41
N ASP A 17 19.02 -31.68 -15.71
CA ASP A 17 18.02 -32.73 -15.80
C ASP A 17 17.89 -33.56 -14.51
N ILE A 18 16.72 -34.18 -14.32
CA ILE A 18 16.45 -35.17 -13.27
C ILE A 18 16.21 -36.52 -13.93
N VAL A 19 16.99 -37.52 -13.54
CA VAL A 19 16.93 -38.88 -14.08
C VAL A 19 16.73 -39.88 -12.95
N LYS A 20 15.82 -40.83 -13.14
CA LYS A 20 15.61 -41.94 -12.21
C LYS A 20 16.63 -43.04 -12.47
N THR A 21 17.29 -43.53 -11.43
CA THR A 21 18.20 -44.69 -11.53
C THR A 21 17.40 -46.00 -11.58
N LYS A 22 18.06 -47.11 -11.94
CA LYS A 22 17.43 -48.44 -11.95
C LYS A 22 16.91 -48.86 -10.59
N GLU A 23 17.52 -48.35 -9.51
CA GLU A 23 17.15 -48.58 -8.11
C GLU A 23 16.04 -47.63 -7.63
N GLY A 24 15.53 -46.76 -8.50
CA GLY A 24 14.43 -45.84 -8.21
C GLY A 24 14.81 -44.53 -7.53
N LYS A 25 16.10 -44.24 -7.35
CA LYS A 25 16.58 -42.97 -6.78
C LYS A 25 16.68 -41.88 -7.85
N LEU A 26 16.47 -40.63 -7.46
CA LEU A 26 16.70 -39.49 -8.36
C LEU A 26 18.19 -39.14 -8.44
N THR A 27 18.68 -38.90 -9.65
CA THR A 27 20.01 -38.35 -9.95
C THR A 27 19.83 -37.01 -10.66
N PHE A 28 20.63 -36.03 -10.24
CA PHE A 28 20.55 -34.65 -10.72
C PHE A 28 21.77 -34.37 -11.61
N THR A 29 21.53 -34.19 -12.91
CA THR A 29 22.60 -34.00 -13.89
C THR A 29 22.81 -32.52 -14.15
N ALA A 30 24.07 -32.10 -14.16
CA ALA A 30 24.44 -30.74 -14.54
C ALA A 30 24.61 -30.61 -16.05
N ASP A 31 24.39 -29.40 -16.59
CA ASP A 31 24.83 -29.11 -17.96
C ASP A 31 26.35 -28.88 -18.05
N ASN A 32 26.83 -28.60 -19.26
CA ASN A 32 28.25 -28.35 -19.54
C ASN A 32 28.83 -27.11 -18.82
N GLN A 33 27.99 -26.18 -18.36
CA GLN A 33 28.39 -25.00 -17.60
C GLN A 33 28.30 -25.25 -16.08
N GLY A 34 27.84 -26.43 -15.66
CA GLY A 34 27.67 -26.81 -14.26
C GLY A 34 26.34 -26.39 -13.65
N ASN A 35 25.39 -25.88 -14.45
CA ASN A 35 24.05 -25.53 -13.97
C ASN A 35 23.31 -26.80 -13.54
N LYS A 36 22.55 -26.72 -12.44
CA LYS A 36 21.69 -27.80 -11.94
C LYS A 36 20.29 -27.29 -11.67
N ILE A 37 19.28 -28.15 -11.83
CA ILE A 37 17.92 -27.84 -11.35
C ILE A 37 18.01 -27.51 -9.84
N PRO A 38 17.40 -26.40 -9.36
CA PRO A 38 17.50 -26.00 -7.96
C PRO A 38 17.08 -27.09 -6.97
N ASP A 39 17.74 -27.09 -5.81
CA ASP A 39 17.31 -27.88 -4.66
C ASP A 39 16.25 -27.09 -3.87
N PHE A 40 15.00 -27.52 -3.99
CA PHE A 40 13.85 -26.86 -3.38
C PHE A 40 13.68 -27.25 -1.90
N SER A 41 14.39 -28.25 -1.41
CA SER A 41 14.29 -28.74 -0.03
C SER A 41 14.76 -27.73 1.02
N PHE A 42 15.41 -26.64 0.61
CA PHE A 42 15.77 -25.50 1.46
C PHE A 42 14.59 -24.56 1.77
N ALA A 43 13.40 -24.78 1.19
CA ALA A 43 12.20 -24.04 1.54
C ALA A 43 11.60 -24.51 2.88
N GLY A 44 10.92 -23.59 3.57
CA GLY A 44 10.19 -23.85 4.82
C GLY A 44 10.92 -23.42 6.09
N TYR A 45 10.21 -23.56 7.21
CA TYR A 45 10.68 -23.31 8.58
C TYR A 45 12.06 -23.93 8.80
N MET A 46 13.05 -23.11 9.19
CA MET A 46 14.43 -23.56 9.43
C MET A 46 15.00 -24.36 8.23
N ALA A 47 14.68 -23.94 7.01
CA ALA A 47 15.03 -24.61 5.77
C ALA A 47 14.62 -26.10 5.72
N SER A 48 13.53 -26.48 6.40
CA SER A 48 13.06 -27.86 6.56
C SER A 48 14.03 -28.82 7.24
N GLU A 49 15.05 -28.31 7.95
CA GLU A 49 16.00 -29.14 8.71
C GLU A 49 15.43 -29.59 10.06
N LYS A 50 14.37 -28.91 10.53
CA LYS A 50 13.76 -29.14 11.84
C LYS A 50 12.24 -29.21 11.73
N ALA A 51 11.64 -30.06 12.56
CA ALA A 51 10.20 -30.07 12.77
C ALA A 51 9.72 -28.72 13.35
N ILE A 52 8.51 -28.30 12.99
CA ILE A 52 7.83 -27.21 13.69
C ILE A 52 7.57 -27.65 15.15
N PRO A 53 8.01 -26.88 16.17
CA PRO A 53 7.95 -27.31 17.56
C PRO A 53 6.57 -27.11 18.18
N ASN A 54 6.20 -27.98 19.12
CA ASN A 54 5.08 -27.76 20.03
C ASN A 54 5.52 -26.86 21.19
N VAL A 55 5.30 -25.54 21.06
CA VAL A 55 5.71 -24.53 22.05
C VAL A 55 4.82 -24.58 23.29
N GLU A 56 5.40 -24.40 24.48
CA GLU A 56 4.67 -24.41 25.77
C GLU A 56 3.68 -23.24 25.87
N ASN A 57 2.43 -23.52 26.28
CA ASN A 57 1.44 -22.50 26.58
C ASN A 57 1.83 -21.69 27.83
N LYS A 58 1.72 -20.35 27.77
CA LYS A 58 2.08 -19.46 28.90
C LYS A 58 0.91 -18.66 29.46
N ILE A 59 -0.13 -18.48 28.67
CA ILE A 59 -1.33 -17.74 29.06
C ILE A 59 -2.55 -18.29 28.34
N PHE A 60 -3.68 -18.29 29.05
CA PHE A 60 -4.97 -18.71 28.54
C PHE A 60 -5.92 -17.51 28.39
N VAL A 61 -6.56 -17.39 27.24
CA VAL A 61 -7.55 -16.33 26.95
C VAL A 61 -8.95 -16.95 26.86
N PRO A 62 -9.80 -16.79 27.90
CA PRO A 62 -11.17 -17.31 27.86
C PRO A 62 -12.02 -16.53 26.85
N LYS A 63 -12.97 -17.21 26.20
CA LYS A 63 -13.93 -16.59 25.30
C LYS A 63 -14.87 -15.63 26.05
N ARG A 64 -15.23 -14.52 25.38
CA ARG A 64 -16.23 -13.54 25.84
C ARG A 64 -17.05 -12.97 24.68
N GLU A 65 -18.09 -12.19 24.99
CA GLU A 65 -19.03 -11.66 23.98
C GLU A 65 -18.59 -10.35 23.33
N GLU A 66 -17.81 -9.55 24.06
CA GLU A 66 -17.27 -8.26 23.60
C GLU A 66 -16.15 -8.41 22.56
N ASP A 67 -15.72 -7.28 22.00
CA ASP A 67 -14.53 -7.22 21.13
C ASP A 67 -13.29 -7.69 21.90
N ALA A 68 -12.60 -8.68 21.35
CA ALA A 68 -11.47 -9.35 21.96
C ALA A 68 -10.12 -8.79 21.48
N THR A 69 -10.10 -7.81 20.56
CA THR A 69 -8.85 -7.24 20.00
C THR A 69 -7.85 -6.86 21.09
N GLN A 70 -8.19 -5.94 22.00
CA GLN A 70 -7.24 -5.47 23.01
C GLN A 70 -6.85 -6.55 24.00
N ARG A 71 -7.77 -7.46 24.32
CA ARG A 71 -7.53 -8.57 25.27
C ARG A 71 -6.53 -9.56 24.72
N ILE A 72 -6.69 -9.99 23.47
CA ILE A 72 -5.75 -10.91 22.82
C ILE A 72 -4.41 -10.20 22.60
N GLN A 73 -4.41 -8.94 22.16
CA GLN A 73 -3.18 -8.16 22.02
C GLN A 73 -2.42 -8.07 23.35
N THR A 74 -3.10 -7.78 24.46
CA THR A 74 -2.48 -7.75 25.80
C THR A 74 -1.86 -9.10 26.19
N ALA A 75 -2.47 -10.22 25.80
CA ALA A 75 -1.92 -11.55 26.04
C ALA A 75 -0.68 -11.82 25.16
N ILE A 76 -0.70 -11.41 23.90
CA ILE A 76 0.47 -11.45 23.00
C ILE A 76 1.61 -10.60 23.57
N ASP A 77 1.32 -9.40 24.04
CA ASP A 77 2.31 -8.48 24.62
C ASP A 77 2.91 -9.04 25.92
N TYR A 78 2.09 -9.69 26.74
CA TYR A 78 2.55 -10.40 27.94
C TYR A 78 3.58 -11.48 27.58
N VAL A 79 3.24 -12.37 26.63
CA VAL A 79 4.17 -13.42 26.18
C VAL A 79 5.41 -12.81 25.53
N SER A 80 5.25 -11.75 24.75
CA SER A 80 6.34 -10.99 24.13
C SER A 80 7.33 -10.42 25.15
N ASN A 81 6.91 -10.20 26.40
CA ASN A 81 7.75 -9.69 27.49
C ASN A 81 8.37 -10.79 28.36
N LEU A 82 8.02 -12.06 28.17
CA LEU A 82 8.69 -13.18 28.83
C LEU A 82 10.10 -13.37 28.26
N LYS A 83 11.04 -13.86 29.06
CA LYS A 83 12.39 -14.19 28.59
C LYS A 83 12.31 -15.38 27.61
N PRO A 84 12.96 -15.32 26.44
CA PRO A 84 13.02 -16.47 25.54
C PRO A 84 13.82 -17.62 26.18
N ASP A 85 13.44 -18.85 25.85
CA ASP A 85 14.18 -20.06 26.20
C ASP A 85 15.44 -20.23 25.34
N LYS A 86 16.14 -21.35 25.51
CA LYS A 86 17.38 -21.66 24.76
C LYS A 86 17.16 -21.84 23.26
N THR A 87 15.92 -22.10 22.84
CA THR A 87 15.52 -22.27 21.45
C THR A 87 14.93 -20.99 20.85
N GLY A 88 14.83 -19.92 21.62
CA GLY A 88 14.33 -18.62 21.18
C GLY A 88 12.84 -18.38 21.45
N PHE A 89 12.11 -19.35 22.02
CA PHE A 89 10.68 -19.23 22.27
C PHE A 89 10.37 -18.58 23.61
N ARG A 90 9.40 -17.68 23.62
CA ARG A 90 8.82 -17.05 24.82
C ARG A 90 7.58 -17.81 25.31
N GLY A 91 6.83 -18.40 24.37
CA GLY A 91 5.68 -19.24 24.67
C GLY A 91 4.51 -19.04 23.71
N ALA A 92 3.43 -19.78 23.97
CA ALA A 92 2.17 -19.67 23.24
C ALA A 92 1.08 -18.95 24.06
N VAL A 93 0.28 -18.14 23.37
CA VAL A 93 -1.02 -17.61 23.81
C VAL A 93 -2.08 -18.62 23.39
N LEU A 94 -2.70 -19.30 24.35
CA LEU A 94 -3.76 -20.26 24.08
C LEU A 94 -5.13 -19.60 24.18
N LEU A 95 -5.89 -19.62 23.09
CA LEU A 95 -7.28 -19.18 23.03
C LEU A 95 -8.22 -20.34 23.34
N ASP A 96 -9.25 -20.07 24.14
CA ASP A 96 -10.33 -21.02 24.44
C ASP A 96 -11.16 -21.38 23.20
N LYS A 97 -12.06 -22.36 23.34
CA LYS A 97 -13.11 -22.62 22.35
C LYS A 97 -14.13 -21.47 22.34
N GLY A 98 -14.70 -21.22 21.17
CA GLY A 98 -15.72 -20.21 20.93
C GLY A 98 -15.25 -19.08 20.01
N THR A 99 -16.17 -18.16 19.74
CA THR A 99 -15.95 -17.03 18.83
C THR A 99 -15.42 -15.80 19.56
N PHE A 100 -14.28 -15.28 19.10
CA PHE A 100 -13.68 -14.02 19.50
C PHE A 100 -13.91 -13.00 18.38
N LYS A 101 -14.69 -11.95 18.66
CA LYS A 101 -14.88 -10.83 17.72
C LYS A 101 -13.63 -9.96 17.71
N ILE A 102 -13.14 -9.58 16.55
CA ILE A 102 -11.90 -8.81 16.36
C ILE A 102 -12.20 -7.59 15.49
N LYS A 103 -12.37 -6.42 16.12
CA LYS A 103 -12.60 -5.15 15.41
C LYS A 103 -11.31 -4.54 14.85
N GLY A 104 -10.18 -4.67 15.54
CA GLY A 104 -8.87 -4.14 15.11
C GLY A 104 -7.92 -5.22 14.56
N THR A 105 -6.61 -4.99 14.56
CA THR A 105 -5.60 -5.93 14.06
C THR A 105 -4.82 -6.53 15.23
N LEU A 106 -4.50 -7.83 15.18
CA LEU A 106 -3.62 -8.49 16.15
C LEU A 106 -2.18 -8.50 15.63
N TYR A 107 -1.25 -7.96 16.41
CA TYR A 107 0.16 -7.84 16.02
C TYR A 107 1.06 -8.74 16.85
N ILE A 108 1.92 -9.51 16.16
CA ILE A 108 3.07 -10.21 16.74
C ILE A 108 4.33 -9.49 16.28
N ARG A 109 4.98 -8.75 17.19
CA ARG A 109 6.12 -7.85 16.88
C ARG A 109 7.44 -8.27 17.52
N LYS A 110 7.49 -9.43 18.20
CA LYS A 110 8.70 -9.98 18.82
C LYS A 110 8.87 -11.44 18.47
N SER A 111 10.13 -11.86 18.38
CA SER A 111 10.49 -13.26 18.20
C SER A 111 9.97 -14.16 19.31
N GLY A 112 9.72 -15.43 18.98
CA GLY A 112 9.44 -16.50 19.93
C GLY A 112 8.00 -16.58 20.42
N VAL A 113 7.05 -15.95 19.72
CA VAL A 113 5.65 -15.85 20.16
C VAL A 113 4.74 -16.65 19.23
N VAL A 114 3.90 -17.51 19.83
CA VAL A 114 2.90 -18.32 19.12
C VAL A 114 1.49 -17.90 19.54
N LEU A 115 0.60 -17.72 18.57
CA LEU A 115 -0.84 -17.58 18.80
C LEU A 115 -1.54 -18.90 18.44
N ARG A 116 -2.17 -19.52 19.44
CA ARG A 116 -2.71 -20.88 19.33
C ARG A 116 -4.19 -20.91 19.70
N GLY A 117 -5.00 -21.57 18.89
CA GLY A 117 -6.38 -21.92 19.23
C GLY A 117 -6.51 -23.32 19.82
N SER A 118 -7.72 -23.62 20.30
CA SER A 118 -8.10 -24.93 20.83
C SER A 118 -8.65 -25.88 19.74
N GLY A 119 -8.70 -25.43 18.49
CA GLY A 119 -9.17 -26.19 17.32
C GLY A 119 -9.55 -25.26 16.16
N ASN A 120 -9.56 -25.78 14.94
CA ASN A 120 -9.72 -25.01 13.70
C ASN A 120 -11.06 -25.25 12.95
N THR A 121 -12.09 -25.72 13.64
CA THR A 121 -13.43 -25.97 13.06
C THR A 121 -14.50 -25.05 13.67
N GLU A 122 -15.71 -25.06 13.13
CA GLU A 122 -16.81 -24.14 13.53
C GLU A 122 -17.25 -24.27 15.01
N ASN A 123 -16.95 -25.38 15.69
CA ASN A 123 -17.28 -25.59 17.11
C ASN A 123 -16.07 -25.39 18.05
N GLU A 124 -14.94 -24.94 17.52
CA GLU A 124 -13.67 -24.80 18.24
C GLU A 124 -13.31 -23.30 18.40
N THR A 125 -12.06 -22.89 18.17
CA THR A 125 -11.66 -21.48 18.29
C THR A 125 -11.91 -20.73 16.98
N ILE A 126 -12.75 -19.69 17.03
CA ILE A 126 -13.00 -18.81 15.89
C ILE A 126 -12.48 -17.39 16.18
N LEU A 127 -11.60 -16.88 15.33
CA LEU A 127 -11.31 -15.44 15.26
C LEU A 127 -12.20 -14.81 14.17
N LEU A 128 -13.22 -14.06 14.58
CA LEU A 128 -14.18 -13.41 13.68
C LEU A 128 -13.83 -11.94 13.52
N GLY A 129 -13.28 -11.57 12.37
CA GLY A 129 -13.01 -10.18 12.00
C GLY A 129 -14.29 -9.41 11.74
N THR A 130 -14.59 -8.41 12.58
CA THR A 130 -15.79 -7.56 12.49
C THR A 130 -15.50 -6.11 12.08
N GLY A 131 -14.21 -5.77 11.92
CA GLY A 131 -13.77 -4.44 11.49
C GLY A 131 -13.83 -4.26 9.96
N LEU A 132 -13.98 -2.99 9.55
CA LEU A 132 -13.99 -2.56 8.14
C LEU A 132 -12.59 -2.18 7.62
N GLU A 133 -11.58 -2.20 8.49
CA GLU A 133 -10.19 -1.98 8.08
C GLU A 133 -9.75 -3.11 7.14
N ARG A 134 -9.30 -2.74 5.95
CA ARG A 134 -8.81 -3.66 4.91
C ARG A 134 -7.39 -4.20 5.18
N GLU A 135 -6.92 -4.10 6.43
CA GLU A 135 -5.68 -4.73 6.90
C GLU A 135 -5.89 -6.23 7.20
N ALA A 136 -4.79 -6.99 7.32
CA ALA A 136 -4.84 -8.37 7.77
C ALA A 136 -5.35 -8.48 9.22
N LEU A 137 -6.13 -9.52 9.54
CA LEU A 137 -6.62 -9.74 10.91
C LEU A 137 -5.46 -10.03 11.89
N ILE A 138 -4.44 -10.78 11.44
CA ILE A 138 -3.21 -11.03 12.18
C ILE A 138 -2.00 -10.58 11.34
N ARG A 139 -1.11 -9.81 11.97
CA ARG A 139 0.17 -9.38 11.38
C ARG A 139 1.36 -9.87 12.21
N VAL A 140 2.22 -10.67 11.60
CA VAL A 140 3.58 -10.92 12.11
C VAL A 140 4.48 -9.88 11.46
N LEU A 141 4.90 -8.89 12.24
CA LEU A 141 5.50 -7.66 11.70
C LEU A 141 6.74 -7.26 12.50
N GLY A 142 7.90 -7.62 11.98
CA GLY A 142 9.19 -7.07 12.43
C GLY A 142 9.44 -5.66 11.89
N ILE A 143 10.65 -5.15 12.11
CA ILE A 143 11.08 -3.81 11.68
C ILE A 143 12.12 -3.98 10.57
N ASP A 144 11.97 -3.26 9.45
CA ASP A 144 13.00 -3.19 8.40
C ASP A 144 14.06 -2.14 8.75
N ASP A 145 14.87 -2.42 9.78
CA ASP A 145 15.99 -1.60 10.23
C ASP A 145 17.34 -2.07 9.66
N ARG A 146 17.29 -2.69 8.48
CA ARG A 146 18.42 -3.34 7.83
C ARG A 146 19.55 -2.34 7.57
N LYS A 147 20.78 -2.73 7.91
CA LYS A 147 21.99 -1.94 7.69
C LYS A 147 22.95 -2.68 6.77
N TYR A 148 23.20 -2.10 5.60
CA TYR A 148 24.21 -2.57 4.67
C TYR A 148 25.61 -2.17 5.13
N ASN A 149 26.54 -3.11 5.06
CA ASN A 149 27.93 -2.93 5.48
C ASN A 149 28.84 -2.90 4.24
N GLU A 150 29.73 -3.88 4.09
CA GLU A 150 30.66 -3.94 2.97
C GLU A 150 30.06 -4.66 1.77
N THR A 151 30.45 -4.19 0.57
CA THR A 151 30.15 -4.80 -0.72
C THR A 151 31.39 -5.49 -1.26
N TYR A 152 31.23 -6.72 -1.74
CA TYR A 152 32.26 -7.59 -2.29
C TYR A 152 31.93 -7.93 -3.75
N GLU A 153 32.98 -8.01 -4.56
CA GLU A 153 32.90 -8.40 -5.96
C GLU A 153 33.22 -9.88 -6.15
N LEU A 154 32.54 -10.51 -7.10
CA LEU A 154 32.85 -11.86 -7.56
C LEU A 154 34.19 -11.86 -8.32
N ALA A 155 34.94 -12.96 -8.20
CA ALA A 155 36.18 -13.17 -8.97
C ALA A 155 35.94 -13.91 -10.30
N THR A 156 34.73 -14.42 -10.52
CA THR A 156 34.35 -15.21 -11.69
C THR A 156 33.29 -14.47 -12.50
N ALA A 157 33.39 -14.53 -13.83
CA ALA A 157 32.39 -13.97 -14.74
C ALA A 157 31.09 -14.79 -14.79
N PHE A 158 31.14 -16.06 -14.37
CA PHE A 158 30.01 -16.98 -14.34
C PHE A 158 29.96 -17.77 -13.03
N SER A 159 28.80 -17.85 -12.40
CA SER A 159 28.50 -18.78 -11.30
C SER A 159 27.26 -19.63 -11.66
N PRO A 160 27.33 -20.97 -11.61
CA PRO A 160 26.25 -21.82 -12.10
C PRO A 160 24.97 -21.76 -11.27
N LEU A 161 23.82 -21.96 -11.94
CA LEU A 161 22.53 -22.23 -11.30
C LEU A 161 22.65 -23.42 -10.33
N GLY A 162 22.08 -23.28 -9.13
CA GLY A 162 22.11 -24.32 -8.11
C GLY A 162 23.41 -24.36 -7.28
N THR A 163 24.37 -23.44 -7.53
CA THR A 163 25.58 -23.39 -6.71
C THR A 163 25.30 -22.91 -5.28
N GLN A 164 26.03 -23.48 -4.33
CA GLN A 164 26.17 -22.97 -2.95
C GLN A 164 27.54 -22.35 -2.69
N LYS A 165 28.39 -22.26 -3.72
CA LYS A 165 29.76 -21.75 -3.61
C LYS A 165 29.92 -20.52 -4.49
N ILE A 166 30.44 -19.45 -3.91
CA ILE A 166 30.76 -18.21 -4.61
C ILE A 166 32.23 -17.87 -4.38
N GLN A 167 32.94 -17.58 -5.47
CA GLN A 167 34.30 -17.11 -5.42
C GLN A 167 34.34 -15.58 -5.43
N LEU A 168 34.83 -14.98 -4.36
CA LEU A 168 35.02 -13.53 -4.24
C LEU A 168 36.44 -13.12 -4.63
N LYS A 169 36.64 -11.84 -5.00
CA LYS A 169 37.99 -11.28 -5.14
C LYS A 169 38.72 -11.20 -3.80
N ASN A 170 37.98 -10.90 -2.73
CA ASN A 170 38.49 -10.81 -1.37
C ASN A 170 37.37 -11.11 -0.37
N ALA A 171 37.55 -12.11 0.49
CA ALA A 171 36.63 -12.47 1.56
C ALA A 171 37.20 -12.23 2.97
N SER A 172 38.36 -11.57 3.10
CA SER A 172 39.13 -11.46 4.36
C SER A 172 38.39 -10.81 5.53
N LYS A 173 37.32 -10.05 5.26
CA LYS A 173 36.51 -9.37 6.28
C LYS A 173 35.20 -10.09 6.61
N LEU A 174 34.86 -11.12 5.84
CA LEU A 174 33.71 -11.98 6.09
C LEU A 174 34.04 -13.05 7.12
N LYS A 175 33.02 -13.51 7.84
CA LYS A 175 33.09 -14.58 8.83
C LYS A 175 31.97 -15.59 8.58
N VAL A 176 32.21 -16.82 9.03
CA VAL A 176 31.14 -17.82 9.11
C VAL A 176 30.03 -17.27 10.02
N SER A 177 28.79 -17.47 9.61
CA SER A 177 27.55 -16.93 10.18
C SER A 177 27.21 -15.48 9.82
N ASP A 178 28.04 -14.78 9.04
CA ASP A 178 27.64 -13.47 8.51
C ASP A 178 26.43 -13.61 7.59
N GLU A 179 25.50 -12.65 7.72
CA GLU A 179 24.38 -12.50 6.80
C GLU A 179 24.79 -11.66 5.59
N ILE A 180 24.49 -12.17 4.41
CA ILE A 180 24.81 -11.54 3.15
C ILE A 180 23.60 -11.50 2.22
N ILE A 181 23.55 -10.48 1.37
CA ILE A 181 22.68 -10.41 0.21
C ILE A 181 23.55 -10.63 -1.02
N ILE A 182 23.17 -11.59 -1.85
CA ILE A 182 23.67 -11.68 -3.22
C ILE A 182 22.66 -10.95 -4.09
N SER A 183 23.06 -9.85 -4.72
CA SER A 183 22.20 -9.03 -5.58
C SER A 183 22.62 -9.18 -7.03
N ARG A 184 21.66 -9.52 -7.90
CA ARG A 184 21.79 -9.46 -9.36
C ARG A 184 20.92 -8.32 -9.90
N PRO A 185 21.53 -7.30 -10.54
CA PRO A 185 20.80 -6.12 -10.96
C PRO A 185 19.95 -6.36 -12.23
N LEU A 186 18.84 -5.63 -12.35
CA LEU A 186 18.09 -5.54 -13.61
C LEU A 186 18.73 -4.49 -14.53
N THR A 187 19.45 -4.95 -15.55
CA THR A 187 20.19 -4.09 -16.50
C THR A 187 19.47 -3.95 -17.85
N ASP A 188 19.76 -2.88 -18.58
CA ASP A 188 19.21 -2.67 -19.93
C ASP A 188 19.57 -3.80 -20.91
N ILE A 189 20.77 -4.38 -20.76
CA ILE A 189 21.23 -5.51 -21.60
C ILE A 189 20.33 -6.72 -21.34
N TRP A 190 20.10 -7.06 -20.07
CA TRP A 190 19.26 -8.20 -19.74
C TRP A 190 17.79 -7.97 -20.10
N ILE A 191 17.25 -6.77 -19.87
CA ILE A 191 15.87 -6.43 -20.28
C ILE A 191 15.70 -6.59 -21.80
N LYS A 192 16.69 -6.13 -22.59
CA LYS A 192 16.67 -6.26 -24.05
C LYS A 192 16.72 -7.72 -24.48
N GLU A 193 17.57 -8.54 -23.88
CA GLU A 193 17.66 -9.97 -24.17
C GLU A 193 16.34 -10.70 -23.87
N MET A 194 15.71 -10.34 -22.75
CA MET A 194 14.41 -10.87 -22.34
C MET A 194 13.24 -10.34 -23.18
N LYS A 195 13.47 -9.30 -24.00
CA LYS A 195 12.48 -8.56 -24.81
C LYS A 195 11.37 -7.89 -23.99
N MET A 196 11.71 -7.34 -22.83
CA MET A 196 10.72 -6.76 -21.88
C MET A 196 10.64 -5.23 -21.91
N GLN A 197 11.26 -4.56 -22.89
CA GLN A 197 11.28 -3.10 -22.99
C GLN A 197 9.96 -2.50 -23.49
N ASP A 198 9.20 -3.27 -24.27
CA ASP A 198 7.95 -2.90 -24.94
C ASP A 198 7.18 -4.19 -25.28
N PHE A 199 5.85 -4.14 -25.23
CA PHE A 199 4.95 -5.26 -25.50
C PHE A 199 4.06 -5.00 -26.74
N GLY A 200 4.49 -4.12 -27.64
CA GLY A 200 3.72 -3.65 -28.80
C GLY A 200 2.74 -2.53 -28.46
N GLY A 201 2.18 -1.84 -29.46
CA GLY A 201 1.11 -0.85 -29.27
C GLY A 201 1.46 0.34 -28.37
N GLU A 202 2.69 0.86 -28.45
CA GLU A 202 3.18 1.99 -27.63
C GLU A 202 3.25 1.71 -26.11
N THR A 203 3.49 0.46 -25.71
CA THR A 203 3.45 0.03 -24.29
C THR A 203 4.79 0.14 -23.57
N SER A 204 5.79 0.77 -24.19
CA SER A 204 7.09 1.01 -23.55
C SER A 204 7.03 1.72 -22.19
N TRP A 205 5.94 2.41 -21.85
CA TRP A 205 5.75 3.04 -20.54
C TRP A 205 5.47 2.05 -19.40
N ILE A 206 5.02 0.81 -19.70
CA ILE A 206 4.91 -0.31 -18.75
C ILE A 206 5.99 -1.39 -18.94
N GLY A 207 6.81 -1.30 -20.00
CA GLY A 207 7.95 -2.19 -20.16
C GLY A 207 8.99 -2.01 -19.05
N TRP A 208 9.69 -3.09 -18.68
CA TRP A 208 10.71 -3.08 -17.62
C TRP A 208 11.78 -2.02 -17.87
N LYS A 209 12.23 -1.35 -16.81
CA LYS A 209 13.30 -0.35 -16.81
C LYS A 209 14.42 -0.78 -15.87
N LYS A 210 15.64 -0.34 -16.21
CA LYS A 210 16.81 -0.54 -15.37
C LYS A 210 16.54 -0.03 -13.95
N GLY A 211 16.80 -0.89 -12.96
CA GLY A 211 16.65 -0.56 -11.55
C GLY A 211 15.21 -0.61 -11.02
N ASP A 212 14.22 -1.03 -11.81
CA ASP A 212 12.85 -1.24 -11.30
C ASP A 212 12.85 -2.22 -10.11
N TRP A 213 13.66 -3.29 -10.21
CA TRP A 213 13.87 -4.27 -9.16
C TRP A 213 15.19 -5.02 -9.38
N ASP A 214 15.74 -5.58 -8.30
CA ASP A 214 16.90 -6.48 -8.34
C ASP A 214 16.51 -7.83 -7.72
N VAL A 215 17.10 -8.93 -8.20
CA VAL A 215 16.92 -10.24 -7.56
C VAL A 215 17.90 -10.34 -6.39
N ASN A 216 17.36 -10.49 -5.17
CA ASN A 216 18.12 -10.46 -3.93
C ASN A 216 17.98 -11.75 -3.13
N TRP A 217 19.06 -12.53 -3.03
CA TRP A 217 19.13 -13.73 -2.20
C TRP A 217 19.73 -13.41 -0.84
N ASN A 218 18.94 -13.54 0.24
CA ASN A 218 19.43 -13.49 1.61
C ASN A 218 20.07 -14.84 1.95
N ARG A 219 21.35 -14.86 2.30
CA ARG A 219 22.10 -16.07 2.66
C ARG A 219 22.91 -15.87 3.92
N VAL A 220 23.27 -16.99 4.54
CA VAL A 220 24.21 -17.06 5.66
C VAL A 220 25.45 -17.81 5.18
N ILE A 221 26.63 -17.31 5.54
CA ILE A 221 27.89 -17.97 5.22
C ILE A 221 28.08 -19.18 6.15
N THR A 222 28.19 -20.38 5.60
CA THR A 222 28.40 -21.62 6.39
C THR A 222 29.86 -22.05 6.44
N ASN A 223 30.67 -21.65 5.47
CA ASN A 223 32.11 -21.94 5.43
C ASN A 223 32.87 -20.89 4.60
N ILE A 224 34.15 -20.67 4.91
CA ILE A 224 35.06 -19.81 4.14
C ILE A 224 36.37 -20.58 3.90
N SER A 225 36.78 -20.69 2.64
CA SER A 225 38.05 -21.31 2.23
C SER A 225 38.80 -20.37 1.29
N GLY A 226 39.77 -19.62 1.83
CA GLY A 226 40.43 -18.53 1.10
C GLY A 226 39.43 -17.43 0.76
N ASN A 227 39.18 -17.20 -0.53
CA ASN A 227 38.15 -16.27 -1.00
C ASN A 227 36.86 -16.96 -1.51
N GLU A 228 36.76 -18.29 -1.38
CA GLU A 228 35.51 -19.03 -1.65
C GLU A 228 34.63 -19.00 -0.39
N ILE A 229 33.38 -18.57 -0.53
CA ILE A 229 32.37 -18.66 0.52
C ILE A 229 31.35 -19.76 0.17
N THR A 230 30.90 -20.50 1.18
CA THR A 230 29.79 -21.47 1.07
C THR A 230 28.52 -20.88 1.69
N LEU A 231 27.41 -21.02 0.97
CA LEU A 231 26.09 -20.50 1.31
C LEU A 231 25.23 -21.56 2.00
N ASN A 232 24.38 -21.12 2.93
CA ASN A 232 23.42 -21.99 3.61
C ASN A 232 22.30 -22.54 2.70
N ALA A 233 22.12 -22.02 1.48
CA ALA A 233 21.16 -22.50 0.49
C ALA A 233 21.62 -22.14 -0.93
N PRO A 234 21.27 -22.95 -1.95
CA PRO A 234 21.71 -22.72 -3.33
C PRO A 234 21.10 -21.45 -3.93
N LEU A 235 21.74 -20.93 -4.98
CA LEU A 235 21.17 -19.89 -5.83
C LEU A 235 20.18 -20.49 -6.83
N THR A 236 19.07 -19.79 -7.04
CA THR A 236 18.01 -20.17 -7.99
C THR A 236 18.14 -19.50 -9.35
N MET A 237 19.28 -18.86 -9.59
CA MET A 237 19.64 -18.29 -10.88
C MET A 237 21.17 -18.35 -11.04
N ALA A 238 21.65 -18.50 -12.26
CA ALA A 238 23.05 -18.28 -12.57
C ALA A 238 23.41 -16.80 -12.38
N LEU A 239 24.68 -16.52 -12.11
CA LEU A 239 25.20 -15.16 -12.08
C LEU A 239 26.13 -14.98 -13.29
N GLU A 240 25.67 -14.22 -14.29
CA GLU A 240 26.42 -13.96 -15.52
C GLU A 240 26.82 -12.49 -15.61
N GLU A 241 28.12 -12.20 -15.70
CA GLU A 241 28.65 -10.83 -15.78
C GLU A 241 28.12 -10.06 -17.00
N GLU A 242 27.85 -10.75 -18.11
CA GLU A 242 27.28 -10.17 -19.35
C GLU A 242 25.93 -9.48 -19.12
N TYR A 243 25.08 -10.05 -18.27
CA TYR A 243 23.75 -9.52 -17.97
C TYR A 243 23.74 -8.55 -16.77
N GLY A 244 24.88 -8.38 -16.11
CA GLY A 244 25.07 -7.45 -15.01
C GLY A 244 25.94 -8.03 -13.90
N GLN A 245 26.93 -7.26 -13.46
CA GLN A 245 27.82 -7.69 -12.39
C GLN A 245 27.05 -7.82 -11.06
N ALA A 246 26.89 -9.08 -10.62
CA ALA A 246 26.34 -9.39 -9.30
C ALA A 246 27.28 -8.89 -8.19
N LYS A 247 26.71 -8.65 -7.01
CA LYS A 247 27.46 -8.19 -5.83
C LYS A 247 27.05 -8.98 -4.61
N VAL A 248 27.98 -9.13 -3.66
CA VAL A 248 27.70 -9.68 -2.33
C VAL A 248 27.77 -8.54 -1.33
N ILE A 249 26.73 -8.33 -0.55
CA ILE A 249 26.62 -7.24 0.41
C ILE A 249 26.40 -7.83 1.79
N SER A 250 27.34 -7.63 2.70
CA SER A 250 27.14 -7.99 4.11
C SER A 250 26.15 -7.03 4.77
N TYR A 251 25.30 -7.54 5.66
CA TYR A 251 24.29 -6.71 6.33
C TYR A 251 23.98 -7.20 7.74
N SER A 252 23.26 -6.38 8.50
CA SER A 252 22.62 -6.76 9.76
C SER A 252 21.15 -6.33 9.76
N TRP A 253 20.29 -7.07 10.45
CA TRP A 253 18.84 -6.81 10.47
C TRP A 253 18.23 -7.14 11.84
N ASN A 254 18.50 -6.28 12.82
CA ASN A 254 18.14 -6.52 14.22
C ASN A 254 16.63 -6.56 14.46
N GLY A 255 15.86 -5.82 13.66
CA GLY A 255 14.41 -5.76 13.69
C GLY A 255 13.70 -6.96 13.05
N ARG A 256 14.45 -7.86 12.38
CA ARG A 256 13.88 -9.05 11.78
C ARG A 256 13.54 -10.08 12.85
N ILE A 257 12.25 -10.35 13.02
CA ILE A 257 11.79 -11.29 14.05
C ILE A 257 11.82 -12.74 13.55
N ASP A 258 11.85 -13.68 14.48
CA ASP A 258 11.92 -15.10 14.18
C ASP A 258 11.21 -15.99 15.19
N GLN A 259 10.99 -17.26 14.85
CA GLN A 259 10.37 -18.25 15.75
C GLN A 259 8.93 -17.86 16.16
N ASN A 260 8.11 -17.46 15.17
CA ASN A 260 6.71 -17.09 15.39
C ASN A 260 5.75 -18.09 14.77
N GLY A 261 4.61 -18.33 15.42
CA GLY A 261 3.62 -19.31 14.96
C GLY A 261 2.18 -18.82 15.07
N ILE A 262 1.35 -19.21 14.11
CA ILE A 262 -0.12 -19.08 14.19
C ILE A 262 -0.71 -20.44 13.89
N GLU A 263 -1.46 -21.01 14.82
CA GLU A 263 -1.86 -22.41 14.69
C GLU A 263 -3.18 -22.80 15.35
N ASN A 264 -3.82 -23.82 14.79
CA ASN A 264 -5.01 -24.48 15.34
C ASN A 264 -6.24 -23.55 15.53
N ILE A 265 -6.55 -22.72 14.53
CA ILE A 265 -7.61 -21.69 14.60
C ILE A 265 -8.47 -21.70 13.32
N LEU A 266 -9.76 -21.42 13.43
CA LEU A 266 -10.61 -20.97 12.32
C LEU A 266 -10.66 -19.44 12.31
N ILE A 267 -10.26 -18.81 11.20
CA ILE A 267 -10.33 -17.36 11.04
C ILE A 267 -11.43 -17.02 10.02
N LYS A 268 -12.33 -16.11 10.36
CA LYS A 268 -13.46 -15.69 9.51
C LYS A 268 -13.54 -14.17 9.40
N SER A 269 -14.02 -13.65 8.28
CA SER A 269 -14.52 -12.27 8.19
C SER A 269 -16.04 -12.23 8.27
N THR A 270 -16.60 -11.19 8.87
CA THR A 270 -17.98 -10.78 8.58
C THR A 270 -18.07 -10.22 7.16
N PHE A 271 -19.27 -10.20 6.58
CA PHE A 271 -19.57 -9.54 5.32
C PHE A 271 -21.08 -9.25 5.25
N ASN A 272 -21.49 -8.40 4.32
CA ASN A 272 -22.89 -8.17 4.02
C ASN A 272 -23.45 -9.30 3.15
N ALA A 273 -24.23 -10.20 3.74
CA ALA A 273 -24.85 -11.32 3.03
C ALA A 273 -25.80 -10.92 1.89
N SER A 274 -26.29 -9.67 1.85
CA SER A 274 -27.09 -9.18 0.71
C SER A 274 -26.24 -8.79 -0.50
N ASN A 275 -24.91 -8.75 -0.37
CA ASN A 275 -23.96 -8.44 -1.43
C ASN A 275 -22.92 -9.58 -1.53
N PRO A 276 -23.06 -10.54 -2.46
CA PRO A 276 -22.10 -11.64 -2.62
C PRO A 276 -20.71 -11.17 -3.10
N LYS A 277 -20.58 -9.90 -3.51
CA LYS A 277 -19.32 -9.26 -3.90
C LYS A 277 -18.88 -8.18 -2.89
N ASP A 278 -19.29 -8.29 -1.64
CA ASP A 278 -18.92 -7.32 -0.61
C ASP A 278 -17.40 -7.21 -0.45
N GLU A 279 -16.89 -5.99 -0.30
CA GLU A 279 -15.48 -5.70 -0.04
C GLU A 279 -15.30 -4.77 1.16
N GLU A 280 -16.40 -4.37 1.81
CA GLU A 280 -16.42 -3.57 3.04
C GLU A 280 -16.29 -4.48 4.27
N HIS A 281 -15.22 -5.28 4.29
CA HIS A 281 -14.85 -6.15 5.40
C HIS A 281 -13.35 -6.50 5.35
N ARG A 282 -12.91 -7.52 6.09
CA ARG A 282 -11.50 -7.92 6.13
C ARG A 282 -11.04 -8.51 4.81
N TRP A 283 -9.89 -8.04 4.35
CA TRP A 283 -9.27 -8.52 3.12
C TRP A 283 -8.33 -9.70 3.38
N GLN A 284 -7.34 -9.54 4.26
CA GLN A 284 -6.34 -10.59 4.52
C GLN A 284 -6.61 -11.24 5.89
N ALA A 285 -6.40 -12.56 6.01
CA ALA A 285 -6.46 -13.19 7.33
C ALA A 285 -5.12 -13.06 8.06
N ILE A 286 -4.02 -13.49 7.42
CA ILE A 286 -2.67 -13.45 7.97
C ILE A 286 -1.72 -12.80 6.98
N SER A 287 -0.96 -11.82 7.44
CA SER A 287 0.21 -11.30 6.69
C SER A 287 1.49 -11.38 7.53
N ILE A 288 2.60 -11.74 6.89
CA ILE A 288 3.91 -11.87 7.53
C ILE A 288 4.92 -10.98 6.79
N GLU A 289 5.65 -10.17 7.55
CA GLU A 289 6.62 -9.19 7.05
C GLU A 289 7.79 -9.03 8.03
N ASN A 290 9.00 -8.82 7.52
CA ASN A 290 10.23 -8.62 8.31
C ASN A 290 10.47 -9.77 9.31
N ALA A 291 10.18 -11.00 8.88
CA ALA A 291 10.24 -12.18 9.73
C ALA A 291 10.94 -13.36 9.04
N ARG A 292 11.46 -14.30 9.83
CA ARG A 292 11.97 -15.58 9.33
C ARG A 292 11.67 -16.74 10.26
N ASN A 293 11.82 -17.98 9.81
CA ASN A 293 11.62 -19.16 10.66
C ASN A 293 10.29 -19.11 11.41
N ALA A 294 9.21 -18.92 10.66
CA ALA A 294 7.86 -18.82 11.21
C ALA A 294 6.93 -19.83 10.52
N TRP A 295 5.76 -20.05 11.10
CA TRP A 295 4.78 -20.97 10.52
C TRP A 295 3.32 -20.54 10.69
N VAL A 296 2.50 -21.03 9.77
CA VAL A 296 1.04 -21.09 9.89
C VAL A 296 0.66 -22.56 9.76
N LYS A 297 0.06 -23.15 10.80
CA LYS A 297 -0.17 -24.60 10.87
C LYS A 297 -1.59 -24.93 11.31
N GLN A 298 -2.29 -25.78 10.57
CA GLN A 298 -3.65 -26.22 10.92
C GLN A 298 -4.61 -25.04 11.12
N VAL A 299 -4.63 -24.10 10.16
CA VAL A 299 -5.51 -22.92 10.20
C VAL A 299 -6.50 -22.98 9.05
N ASN A 300 -7.77 -22.77 9.36
CA ASN A 300 -8.84 -22.71 8.36
C ASN A 300 -9.34 -21.28 8.20
N PHE A 301 -9.78 -20.92 6.99
CA PHE A 301 -10.12 -19.54 6.60
C PHE A 301 -11.47 -19.48 5.89
N LYS A 302 -12.28 -18.45 6.19
CA LYS A 302 -13.53 -18.16 5.48
C LYS A 302 -13.82 -16.69 5.25
N HIS A 303 -14.47 -16.39 4.12
CA HIS A 303 -15.08 -15.08 3.77
C HIS A 303 -14.12 -13.91 3.57
N PHE A 304 -12.81 -14.12 3.45
CA PHE A 304 -11.85 -13.03 3.23
C PHE A 304 -11.88 -12.53 1.78
N ALA A 305 -11.77 -11.21 1.59
CA ALA A 305 -11.79 -10.61 0.25
C ALA A 305 -10.44 -10.70 -0.49
N GLY A 306 -9.34 -10.57 0.25
CA GLY A 306 -7.98 -10.49 -0.29
C GLY A 306 -7.24 -11.83 -0.34
N GLY A 307 -7.24 -12.60 0.77
CA GLY A 307 -6.51 -13.87 0.83
C GLY A 307 -6.38 -14.46 2.24
N ALA A 308 -5.91 -15.70 2.32
CA ALA A 308 -5.71 -16.41 3.58
C ALA A 308 -4.35 -16.10 4.20
N VAL A 309 -3.26 -16.38 3.47
CA VAL A 309 -1.89 -16.17 3.96
C VAL A 309 -1.06 -15.45 2.91
N THR A 310 -0.55 -14.28 3.29
CA THR A 310 0.34 -13.46 2.47
C THR A 310 1.71 -13.32 3.11
N LEU A 311 2.74 -13.81 2.42
CA LEU A 311 4.14 -13.68 2.83
C LEU A 311 4.82 -12.59 2.00
N LEU A 312 5.23 -11.50 2.64
CA LEU A 312 5.81 -10.33 1.94
C LEU A 312 7.29 -10.53 1.61
N LYS A 313 7.82 -9.66 0.73
CA LYS A 313 9.21 -9.68 0.20
C LYS A 313 10.30 -9.84 1.26
N THR A 314 10.06 -9.38 2.48
CA THR A 314 11.00 -9.40 3.61
C THR A 314 10.97 -10.69 4.43
N THR A 315 10.14 -11.66 4.04
CA THR A 315 10.04 -12.97 4.71
C THR A 315 11.05 -14.00 4.21
N GLN A 316 11.41 -14.95 5.06
CA GLN A 316 12.28 -16.07 4.69
C GLN A 316 12.02 -17.31 5.54
N GLN A 317 12.13 -18.52 4.97
CA GLN A 317 12.03 -19.77 5.75
C GLN A 317 10.70 -19.85 6.52
N ILE A 318 9.60 -19.76 5.79
CA ILE A 318 8.24 -19.81 6.35
C ILE A 318 7.56 -21.08 5.86
N THR A 319 6.90 -21.81 6.75
CA THR A 319 6.03 -22.95 6.39
C THR A 319 4.57 -22.60 6.63
N VAL A 320 3.72 -22.79 5.62
CA VAL A 320 2.27 -22.79 5.74
C VAL A 320 1.82 -24.22 5.49
N GLU A 321 1.24 -24.89 6.50
CA GLU A 321 0.86 -26.30 6.38
C GLU A 321 -0.52 -26.63 6.94
N ASP A 322 -1.18 -27.60 6.32
CA ASP A 322 -2.45 -28.19 6.78
C ASP A 322 -3.59 -27.16 6.85
N CYS A 323 -3.76 -26.34 5.81
CA CYS A 323 -4.69 -25.21 5.82
C CYS A 323 -5.81 -25.35 4.78
N ASN A 324 -7.05 -24.98 5.13
CA ASN A 324 -8.18 -24.90 4.19
C ASN A 324 -8.71 -23.46 4.10
N ALA A 325 -8.88 -22.94 2.88
CA ALA A 325 -9.51 -21.65 2.63
C ALA A 325 -10.77 -21.83 1.76
N THR A 326 -11.92 -21.44 2.28
CA THR A 326 -13.23 -21.74 1.65
C THR A 326 -14.13 -20.52 1.68
N GLU A 327 -15.14 -20.49 0.82
CA GLU A 327 -16.19 -19.47 0.81
C GLU A 327 -15.66 -18.00 0.75
N PRO A 328 -14.74 -17.61 -0.16
CA PRO A 328 -14.28 -16.22 -0.26
C PRO A 328 -15.40 -15.28 -0.74
N VAL A 329 -15.40 -14.04 -0.23
CA VAL A 329 -16.39 -12.99 -0.56
C VAL A 329 -15.66 -11.73 -1.00
N SER A 330 -15.86 -11.32 -2.27
CA SER A 330 -15.28 -10.11 -2.89
C SER A 330 -15.79 -9.96 -4.33
N GLU A 331 -15.42 -8.87 -5.01
CA GLU A 331 -15.38 -8.87 -6.48
C GLU A 331 -14.47 -10.00 -7.00
N ILE A 332 -14.80 -10.56 -8.15
CA ILE A 332 -13.91 -11.48 -8.88
C ILE A 332 -12.97 -10.65 -9.74
N ALA A 333 -11.84 -10.25 -9.17
CA ALA A 333 -10.90 -9.34 -9.82
C ALA A 333 -9.49 -9.50 -9.26
N SER A 334 -8.50 -9.08 -10.04
CA SER A 334 -7.09 -9.15 -9.65
C SER A 334 -6.80 -8.43 -8.33
N PHE A 335 -5.79 -8.93 -7.62
CA PHE A 335 -5.42 -8.57 -6.24
C PHE A 335 -6.49 -8.82 -5.15
N ARG A 336 -7.64 -9.43 -5.50
CA ARG A 336 -8.51 -10.15 -4.55
C ARG A 336 -8.22 -11.63 -4.62
N ARG A 337 -8.59 -12.36 -3.56
CA ARG A 337 -8.51 -13.83 -3.49
C ARG A 337 -7.18 -14.40 -4.01
N ASN A 338 -6.08 -13.73 -3.67
CA ASN A 338 -4.74 -14.29 -3.76
C ASN A 338 -4.54 -15.13 -2.49
N THR A 339 -5.01 -16.38 -2.52
CA THR A 339 -5.32 -17.14 -1.29
C THR A 339 -4.07 -17.49 -0.49
N PHE A 340 -3.13 -18.21 -1.11
CA PHE A 340 -1.83 -18.56 -0.55
C PHE A 340 -0.74 -17.92 -1.42
N TYR A 341 -0.22 -16.80 -0.95
CA TYR A 341 0.57 -15.87 -1.74
C TYR A 341 1.94 -15.61 -1.11
N THR A 342 2.99 -15.56 -1.93
CA THR A 342 4.35 -15.24 -1.46
C THR A 342 5.13 -14.32 -2.41
N GLU A 343 5.83 -13.36 -1.81
CA GLU A 343 6.98 -12.63 -2.36
C GLU A 343 8.27 -12.95 -1.60
N GLY A 344 8.20 -13.82 -0.60
CA GLY A 344 9.32 -14.23 0.23
C GLY A 344 10.26 -15.19 -0.49
N GLN A 345 11.25 -15.68 0.27
CA GLN A 345 12.22 -16.66 -0.23
C GLN A 345 12.38 -17.84 0.73
N GLN A 346 12.64 -19.05 0.22
CA GLN A 346 12.64 -20.28 1.03
C GLN A 346 11.29 -20.50 1.71
N THR A 347 10.18 -20.25 1.02
CA THR A 347 8.82 -20.44 1.56
C THR A 347 8.23 -21.78 1.10
N LEU A 348 7.58 -22.49 2.03
CA LEU A 348 6.94 -23.78 1.80
C LEU A 348 5.45 -23.66 2.12
N PHE A 349 4.59 -23.94 1.16
CA PHE A 349 3.16 -24.17 1.36
C PHE A 349 2.91 -25.65 1.13
N GLN A 350 2.35 -26.37 2.10
CA GLN A 350 2.11 -27.80 1.94
C GLN A 350 0.79 -28.28 2.52
N ARG A 351 0.10 -29.17 1.81
CA ARG A 351 -1.23 -29.66 2.21
C ARG A 351 -2.17 -28.49 2.47
N CYS A 352 -2.30 -27.64 1.45
CA CYS A 352 -3.20 -26.49 1.45
C CYS A 352 -4.32 -26.70 0.43
N TYR A 353 -5.55 -26.45 0.84
CA TYR A 353 -6.75 -26.54 0.01
C TYR A 353 -7.41 -25.16 -0.14
N SER A 354 -7.87 -24.83 -1.35
CA SER A 354 -8.57 -23.58 -1.63
C SER A 354 -9.74 -23.74 -2.60
N GLU A 355 -10.77 -22.90 -2.48
CA GLU A 355 -11.92 -22.84 -3.38
C GLU A 355 -12.17 -21.42 -3.91
N PHE A 356 -12.53 -21.31 -5.19
CA PHE A 356 -13.03 -20.07 -5.81
C PHE A 356 -12.11 -18.85 -5.67
N GLY A 357 -10.79 -19.08 -5.61
CA GLY A 357 -9.79 -18.02 -5.58
C GLY A 357 -9.62 -17.33 -6.93
N TYR A 358 -8.93 -16.19 -6.95
CA TYR A 358 -8.47 -15.58 -8.19
C TYR A 358 -7.14 -16.20 -8.59
N HIS A 359 -6.15 -16.13 -7.70
CA HIS A 359 -4.93 -16.93 -7.75
C HIS A 359 -4.76 -17.69 -6.44
N ASP A 360 -5.02 -19.00 -6.43
CA ASP A 360 -5.00 -19.76 -5.17
C ASP A 360 -3.60 -20.03 -4.64
N PHE A 361 -2.67 -20.40 -5.51
CA PHE A 361 -1.27 -20.64 -5.16
C PHE A 361 -0.37 -19.78 -6.04
N ALA A 362 0.16 -18.70 -5.48
CA ALA A 362 0.77 -17.63 -6.26
C ALA A 362 2.14 -17.20 -5.73
N VAL A 363 3.11 -17.08 -6.64
CA VAL A 363 4.36 -16.34 -6.40
C VAL A 363 4.28 -15.01 -7.14
N GLY A 364 4.22 -13.91 -6.38
CA GLY A 364 4.06 -12.57 -6.94
C GLY A 364 5.30 -11.69 -6.75
N GLY A 365 5.08 -10.38 -6.80
CA GLY A 365 6.10 -9.36 -6.53
C GLY A 365 7.04 -9.06 -7.70
N PHE A 366 8.14 -8.38 -7.38
CA PHE A 366 9.17 -7.94 -8.31
C PHE A 366 10.54 -8.45 -7.85
N GLY A 367 11.17 -9.30 -8.67
CA GLY A 367 12.48 -9.90 -8.38
C GLY A 367 12.46 -10.94 -7.24
N THR A 368 11.43 -11.78 -7.19
CA THR A 368 11.20 -12.74 -6.09
C THR A 368 12.19 -13.92 -6.16
N ALA A 369 13.04 -14.03 -5.13
CA ALA A 369 14.06 -15.05 -5.04
C ALA A 369 13.53 -16.36 -4.40
N GLY A 370 13.93 -17.50 -4.94
CA GLY A 370 13.62 -18.82 -4.37
C GLY A 370 14.74 -19.43 -3.50
N PRO A 371 14.67 -20.75 -3.24
CA PRO A 371 13.59 -21.64 -3.69
C PRO A 371 12.26 -21.36 -2.99
N ASN A 372 11.13 -21.47 -3.68
CA ASN A 372 9.79 -21.44 -3.08
C ASN A 372 9.02 -22.68 -3.54
N ALA A 373 8.31 -23.36 -2.64
CA ALA A 373 7.68 -24.64 -2.93
C ALA A 373 6.21 -24.69 -2.48
N PHE A 374 5.36 -25.24 -3.35
CA PHE A 374 3.99 -25.65 -3.06
C PHE A 374 3.92 -27.17 -3.19
N VAL A 375 3.59 -27.89 -2.12
CA VAL A 375 3.69 -29.35 -2.03
C VAL A 375 2.35 -29.95 -1.61
N GLN A 376 1.74 -30.78 -2.46
CA GLN A 376 0.42 -31.38 -2.24
C GLN A 376 -0.64 -30.30 -1.93
N CYS A 377 -0.91 -29.44 -2.92
CA CYS A 377 -1.88 -28.36 -2.81
C CYS A 377 -3.01 -28.55 -3.83
N GLU A 378 -4.24 -28.17 -3.47
CA GLU A 378 -5.40 -28.35 -4.34
C GLU A 378 -6.26 -27.08 -4.40
N SER A 379 -6.64 -26.68 -5.60
CA SER A 379 -7.50 -25.54 -5.90
C SER A 379 -8.75 -26.04 -6.64
N HIS A 380 -9.92 -25.69 -6.10
CA HIS A 380 -11.22 -26.01 -6.69
C HIS A 380 -11.82 -24.78 -7.39
N MET A 381 -12.00 -24.89 -8.71
CA MET A 381 -12.65 -23.89 -9.56
C MET A 381 -12.18 -22.43 -9.33
N PRO A 382 -10.86 -22.13 -9.44
CA PRO A 382 -10.39 -20.75 -9.37
C PRO A 382 -10.82 -19.98 -10.63
N PHE A 383 -10.75 -18.65 -10.55
CA PHE A 383 -11.11 -17.75 -11.65
C PHE A 383 -9.92 -17.44 -12.58
N GLU A 384 -8.70 -17.61 -12.11
CA GLU A 384 -7.46 -17.35 -12.84
C GLU A 384 -6.38 -18.39 -12.48
N ASN A 385 -5.23 -18.31 -13.17
CA ASN A 385 -4.17 -19.29 -13.06
C ASN A 385 -3.54 -19.36 -11.65
N SER A 386 -3.10 -20.54 -11.21
CA SER A 386 -2.04 -20.63 -10.17
C SER A 386 -0.66 -20.59 -10.83
N GLY A 387 0.39 -20.27 -10.08
CA GLY A 387 1.75 -20.18 -10.63
C GLY A 387 2.51 -18.92 -10.22
N ALA A 388 3.42 -18.49 -11.08
CA ALA A 388 4.07 -17.19 -10.94
C ALA A 388 3.23 -16.11 -11.63
N ILE A 389 2.97 -14.99 -10.95
CA ILE A 389 2.07 -13.93 -11.43
C ILE A 389 2.72 -12.53 -11.47
N GLY A 390 3.88 -12.36 -10.83
CA GLY A 390 4.62 -11.08 -10.76
C GLY A 390 5.76 -10.97 -11.78
N SER A 391 6.50 -9.85 -11.76
CA SER A 391 7.70 -9.66 -12.58
C SER A 391 8.91 -10.28 -11.93
N TRP A 392 9.19 -11.44 -12.49
CA TRP A 392 10.30 -12.35 -12.29
C TRP A 392 10.44 -12.96 -10.89
N ALA A 393 10.00 -14.21 -10.80
CA ALA A 393 10.37 -15.16 -9.75
C ALA A 393 11.46 -16.14 -10.23
N THR A 394 12.26 -16.67 -9.29
CA THR A 394 13.26 -17.72 -9.59
C THR A 394 13.11 -18.92 -8.69
N GLY A 395 13.27 -20.13 -9.22
CA GLY A 395 13.28 -21.35 -8.41
C GLY A 395 11.97 -21.61 -7.69
N VAL A 396 10.87 -21.66 -8.42
CA VAL A 396 9.57 -22.07 -7.90
C VAL A 396 9.36 -23.56 -8.17
N LEU A 397 8.81 -24.29 -7.20
CA LEU A 397 8.38 -25.68 -7.34
C LEU A 397 6.88 -25.78 -7.06
N PHE A 398 6.12 -26.34 -7.99
CA PHE A 398 4.82 -26.93 -7.69
C PHE A 398 4.96 -28.45 -7.79
N ASP A 399 4.71 -29.12 -6.68
CA ASP A 399 4.95 -30.55 -6.45
C ASP A 399 3.65 -31.19 -5.96
N ILE A 400 3.03 -32.06 -6.75
CA ILE A 400 1.71 -32.64 -6.44
C ILE A 400 0.64 -31.56 -6.30
N VAL A 401 0.61 -30.59 -7.21
CA VAL A 401 -0.42 -29.54 -7.21
C VAL A 401 -1.53 -29.87 -8.20
N ASN A 402 -2.78 -29.78 -7.75
CA ASN A 402 -3.97 -30.00 -8.57
C ASN A 402 -4.78 -28.69 -8.71
N ILE A 403 -4.99 -28.22 -9.94
CA ILE A 403 -5.79 -27.04 -10.25
C ILE A 403 -7.01 -27.45 -11.09
N ASP A 404 -8.19 -27.44 -10.46
CA ASP A 404 -9.44 -27.82 -11.11
C ASP A 404 -10.06 -26.65 -11.89
N GLY A 405 -10.07 -26.72 -13.22
CA GLY A 405 -10.79 -25.77 -14.09
C GLY A 405 -9.95 -24.62 -14.66
N LYS A 406 -8.65 -24.50 -14.30
CA LYS A 406 -7.74 -23.43 -14.75
C LYS A 406 -6.30 -23.88 -14.95
N GLU A 407 -5.46 -22.93 -15.36
CA GLU A 407 -4.05 -23.09 -15.64
C GLU A 407 -3.18 -23.18 -14.37
N LEU A 408 -2.13 -24.02 -14.44
CA LEU A 408 -0.92 -23.87 -13.63
C LEU A 408 0.19 -23.33 -14.53
N SER A 409 0.74 -22.15 -14.24
CA SER A 409 1.47 -21.38 -15.25
C SER A 409 2.80 -20.76 -14.80
N TYR A 410 3.80 -20.93 -15.67
CA TYR A 410 5.02 -20.14 -15.82
C TYR A 410 5.00 -19.55 -17.24
N ASN A 411 4.45 -18.35 -17.40
CA ASN A 411 4.24 -17.71 -18.70
C ASN A 411 4.87 -16.32 -18.83
N ASN A 412 4.72 -15.72 -20.01
CA ASN A 412 4.89 -14.30 -20.24
C ASN A 412 3.50 -13.65 -20.22
N ARG A 413 3.21 -12.83 -19.20
CA ARG A 413 1.94 -12.10 -19.08
C ARG A 413 1.91 -10.82 -19.93
N GLU A 414 2.99 -10.50 -20.62
CA GLU A 414 3.13 -9.29 -21.44
C GLU A 414 2.72 -8.03 -20.65
N GLN A 415 1.68 -7.33 -21.11
CA GLN A 415 1.14 -6.12 -20.49
C GLN A 415 0.34 -6.38 -19.21
N GLY A 416 -0.14 -7.60 -18.99
CA GLY A 416 -0.93 -7.97 -17.81
C GLY A 416 -0.19 -7.66 -16.51
N GLY A 417 -0.92 -7.33 -15.44
CA GLY A 417 -0.31 -6.92 -14.17
C GLY A 417 0.59 -5.67 -14.26
N ARG A 418 0.31 -4.75 -15.20
CA ARG A 418 1.11 -3.55 -15.51
C ARG A 418 2.51 -3.88 -16.03
N GLY A 419 2.57 -4.67 -17.09
CA GLY A 419 3.82 -5.05 -17.72
C GLY A 419 4.56 -6.14 -16.96
N ALA A 420 3.84 -7.11 -16.39
CA ALA A 420 4.43 -8.19 -15.60
C ALA A 420 5.49 -8.97 -16.41
N GLY A 421 5.28 -9.13 -17.73
CA GLY A 421 6.23 -9.79 -18.60
C GLY A 421 6.47 -11.25 -18.22
N TRP A 422 7.73 -11.71 -18.34
CA TRP A 422 8.12 -13.05 -17.90
C TRP A 422 7.96 -13.23 -16.39
N THR A 423 7.19 -14.24 -15.99
CA THR A 423 6.80 -14.44 -14.58
C THR A 423 7.80 -15.28 -13.79
N ALA A 424 8.43 -16.28 -14.42
CA ALA A 424 9.37 -17.17 -13.73
C ALA A 424 10.48 -17.73 -14.63
N GLY A 425 11.61 -18.05 -14.00
CA GLY A 425 12.68 -18.87 -14.57
C GLY A 425 13.26 -19.85 -13.56
N ASN A 426 13.95 -20.86 -14.07
CA ASN A 426 14.59 -21.92 -13.29
C ASN A 426 13.62 -22.65 -12.34
N SER A 427 12.39 -22.90 -12.79
CA SER A 427 11.28 -23.39 -11.98
C SER A 427 10.72 -24.72 -12.51
N VAL A 428 10.06 -25.50 -11.64
CA VAL A 428 9.70 -26.90 -11.89
C VAL A 428 8.24 -27.18 -11.53
N PHE A 429 7.53 -27.84 -12.45
CA PHE A 429 6.33 -28.61 -12.14
C PHE A 429 6.70 -30.08 -11.98
N TRP A 430 6.25 -30.70 -10.89
CA TRP A 430 6.48 -32.11 -10.60
C TRP A 430 5.16 -32.76 -10.20
N GLU A 431 4.81 -33.86 -10.86
CA GLU A 431 3.66 -34.71 -10.51
C GLU A 431 2.36 -33.92 -10.30
N SER A 432 2.12 -32.92 -11.16
CA SER A 432 1.06 -31.91 -10.98
C SER A 432 0.04 -31.96 -12.11
N SER A 433 -1.21 -31.61 -11.81
CA SER A 433 -2.33 -31.64 -12.75
C SER A 433 -3.08 -30.32 -12.79
N ALA A 434 -3.51 -29.92 -13.99
CA ALA A 434 -4.37 -28.75 -14.18
C ALA A 434 -5.21 -28.92 -15.45
N SER A 435 -6.21 -28.05 -15.68
CA SER A 435 -6.88 -28.02 -16.99
C SER A 435 -5.90 -27.69 -18.12
N LYS A 436 -4.90 -26.85 -17.84
CA LYS A 436 -3.76 -26.57 -18.72
C LYS A 436 -2.50 -26.29 -17.91
N ILE A 437 -1.38 -26.87 -18.31
CA ILE A 437 -0.05 -26.55 -17.79
C ILE A 437 0.65 -25.66 -18.81
N GLU A 438 1.05 -24.47 -18.37
CA GLU A 438 1.85 -23.54 -19.17
C GLU A 438 3.28 -23.50 -18.63
N CYS A 439 4.22 -24.13 -19.32
CA CYS A 439 5.63 -24.12 -18.94
C CYS A 439 6.45 -23.49 -20.07
N TYR A 440 6.69 -22.18 -19.97
CA TYR A 440 7.51 -21.44 -20.92
C TYR A 440 8.90 -21.19 -20.34
N SER A 441 9.94 -21.44 -21.14
CA SER A 441 11.31 -21.01 -20.84
C SER A 441 11.56 -19.63 -21.44
N PRO A 442 11.91 -18.63 -20.62
CA PRO A 442 12.30 -17.31 -21.10
C PRO A 442 13.71 -17.35 -21.75
N PRO A 443 14.13 -16.32 -22.50
CA PRO A 443 15.37 -16.36 -23.28
C PRO A 443 16.65 -16.75 -22.50
N THR A 444 16.74 -16.38 -21.22
CA THR A 444 17.95 -16.58 -20.39
C THR A 444 17.78 -17.60 -19.26
N ALA A 445 16.67 -18.35 -19.21
CA ALA A 445 16.45 -19.36 -18.17
C ALA A 445 15.61 -20.54 -18.68
N LEU A 446 15.61 -21.64 -17.93
CA LEU A 446 14.82 -22.83 -18.27
C LEU A 446 13.71 -23.03 -17.25
N ASN A 447 12.57 -23.55 -17.68
CA ASN A 447 11.56 -24.13 -16.80
C ASN A 447 11.31 -25.58 -17.20
N TRP A 448 10.93 -26.41 -16.24
CA TRP A 448 10.74 -27.85 -16.43
C TRP A 448 9.37 -28.33 -15.96
N ALA A 449 8.86 -29.38 -16.59
CA ALA A 449 7.66 -30.09 -16.19
C ALA A 449 7.87 -31.61 -16.31
N PHE A 450 7.64 -32.32 -15.20
CA PHE A 450 7.81 -33.77 -15.09
C PHE A 450 6.54 -34.41 -14.52
N GLY A 451 6.03 -35.47 -15.16
CA GLY A 451 4.89 -36.23 -14.62
C GLY A 451 3.58 -35.44 -14.57
N VAL A 452 3.32 -34.59 -15.58
CA VAL A 452 2.22 -33.62 -15.52
C VAL A 452 1.02 -34.01 -16.38
N TRP A 453 -0.16 -33.55 -15.97
CA TRP A 453 -1.45 -33.85 -16.62
C TRP A 453 -2.24 -32.58 -16.95
N GLY A 454 -2.79 -32.51 -18.16
CA GLY A 454 -3.60 -31.39 -18.63
C GLY A 454 -3.47 -31.15 -20.13
N GLN A 455 -3.97 -30.01 -20.61
CA GLN A 455 -3.48 -29.44 -21.86
C GLN A 455 -2.09 -28.84 -21.64
N PHE A 456 -1.27 -28.74 -22.68
CA PHE A 456 0.11 -28.28 -22.54
C PHE A 456 0.39 -27.08 -23.45
N GLY A 457 1.08 -26.07 -22.92
CA GLY A 457 1.56 -24.92 -23.67
C GLY A 457 2.93 -24.46 -23.19
N GLY A 458 3.77 -24.01 -24.12
CA GLY A 458 5.08 -23.43 -23.82
C GLY A 458 6.28 -24.24 -24.31
N ASN A 459 7.44 -23.60 -24.21
CA ASN A 459 8.73 -24.07 -24.71
C ASN A 459 9.67 -24.55 -23.58
N GLY A 460 9.12 -24.90 -22.43
CA GLY A 460 9.81 -25.56 -21.32
C GLY A 460 10.37 -26.93 -21.68
N ILE A 461 11.09 -27.53 -20.74
CA ILE A 461 11.55 -28.92 -20.85
C ILE A 461 10.46 -29.84 -20.27
N TRP A 462 9.97 -30.78 -21.06
CA TRP A 462 8.87 -31.68 -20.68
C TRP A 462 9.34 -33.13 -20.64
N LYS A 463 8.94 -33.88 -19.61
CA LYS A 463 9.14 -35.33 -19.52
C LYS A 463 7.97 -36.02 -18.82
N ASP A 464 7.73 -37.26 -19.24
CA ASP A 464 6.72 -38.13 -18.62
C ASP A 464 5.32 -37.46 -18.55
N VAL A 465 4.96 -36.70 -19.59
CA VAL A 465 3.64 -36.06 -19.69
C VAL A 465 2.55 -37.13 -19.82
N ASN A 466 1.41 -36.93 -19.16
CA ASN A 466 0.34 -37.92 -19.03
C ASN A 466 0.82 -39.25 -18.43
N GLY A 467 1.80 -39.20 -17.53
CA GLY A 467 2.27 -40.33 -16.75
C GLY A 467 2.47 -39.93 -15.29
N HIS A 468 2.35 -40.90 -14.39
CA HIS A 468 2.70 -40.71 -12.98
C HIS A 468 4.18 -41.06 -12.77
N ILE A 469 4.90 -40.22 -12.03
CA ILE A 469 6.32 -40.44 -11.73
C ILE A 469 6.57 -40.76 -10.25
N SER A 470 7.69 -41.42 -10.00
CA SER A 470 8.11 -41.82 -8.65
C SER A 470 9.59 -41.47 -8.46
N PRO A 471 10.00 -40.87 -7.31
CA PRO A 471 9.17 -40.59 -6.12
C PRO A 471 8.10 -39.53 -6.39
N ARG A 472 6.98 -39.63 -5.68
CA ARG A 472 5.82 -38.77 -5.93
C ARG A 472 6.10 -37.30 -5.63
N SER A 473 6.92 -37.01 -4.62
CA SER A 473 7.34 -35.64 -4.29
C SER A 473 8.82 -35.43 -4.57
N LEU A 474 9.12 -34.44 -5.41
CA LEU A 474 10.49 -33.98 -5.64
C LEU A 474 11.06 -33.31 -4.39
N PHE A 475 10.27 -32.48 -3.71
CA PHE A 475 10.70 -31.76 -2.51
C PHE A 475 11.20 -32.73 -1.43
N TYR A 476 10.42 -33.77 -1.11
CA TYR A 476 10.80 -34.74 -0.10
C TYR A 476 11.95 -35.65 -0.54
N ALA A 477 12.04 -35.98 -1.83
CA ALA A 477 13.19 -36.73 -2.36
C ALA A 477 14.50 -35.93 -2.26
N GLN A 478 14.47 -34.63 -2.56
CA GLN A 478 15.59 -33.73 -2.36
C GLN A 478 15.93 -33.57 -0.87
N LEU A 479 14.92 -33.41 -0.01
CA LEU A 479 15.09 -33.27 1.43
C LEU A 479 15.76 -34.49 2.06
N GLU A 480 15.31 -35.69 1.69
CA GLU A 480 15.90 -36.94 2.16
C GLU A 480 17.33 -37.12 1.64
N ASN A 481 17.61 -36.78 0.38
CA ASN A 481 18.97 -36.80 -0.16
C ASN A 481 19.90 -35.84 0.61
N ARG A 482 19.41 -34.64 0.93
CA ARG A 482 20.16 -33.61 1.66
C ARG A 482 20.44 -33.99 3.11
N LEU A 483 19.45 -34.55 3.82
CA LEU A 483 19.53 -34.81 5.26
C LEU A 483 19.85 -36.27 5.61
N GLY A 484 19.81 -37.18 4.64
CA GLY A 484 19.92 -38.63 4.80
C GLY A 484 18.67 -39.29 5.39
N LYS A 485 17.98 -38.63 6.32
CA LYS A 485 16.70 -39.04 6.89
C LYS A 485 15.78 -37.83 7.08
N LEU A 486 14.50 -37.99 6.78
CA LEU A 486 13.51 -36.94 6.99
C LEU A 486 13.34 -36.61 8.49
N PRO A 487 13.27 -35.31 8.87
CA PRO A 487 13.10 -34.90 10.27
C PRO A 487 11.68 -35.14 10.79
N THR A 488 10.70 -35.23 9.90
CA THR A 488 9.29 -35.57 10.18
C THR A 488 8.72 -36.42 9.05
N PRO A 489 7.65 -37.21 9.29
CA PRO A 489 6.93 -37.88 8.20
C PRO A 489 6.46 -36.85 7.16
N SER A 490 6.50 -37.22 5.88
CA SER A 490 6.12 -36.29 4.80
C SER A 490 4.62 -36.01 4.74
N TYR A 491 3.81 -36.94 5.28
CA TYR A 491 2.34 -36.93 5.20
C TYR A 491 1.81 -36.72 3.77
N ILE A 492 2.60 -37.08 2.75
CA ILE A 492 2.12 -37.09 1.36
C ILE A 492 1.05 -38.17 1.26
N TYR A 493 -0.17 -37.76 0.90
CA TYR A 493 -1.27 -38.69 0.67
C TYR A 493 -0.83 -39.77 -0.31
N ASP A 494 -0.90 -41.06 0.04
CA ASP A 494 -0.50 -42.17 -0.83
C ASP A 494 -1.67 -42.58 -1.74
N LEU A 495 -1.42 -42.63 -3.05
CA LEU A 495 -2.41 -43.09 -4.04
C LEU A 495 -2.18 -44.56 -4.43
N GLY A 496 -1.16 -45.21 -3.86
CA GLY A 496 -0.74 -46.55 -4.25
C GLY A 496 0.07 -46.56 -5.56
N SER A 497 0.31 -47.75 -6.09
CA SER A 497 0.98 -47.94 -7.39
C SER A 497 0.02 -47.76 -8.55
N GLU A 498 0.50 -47.20 -9.66
CA GLU A 498 -0.27 -47.14 -10.91
C GLU A 498 -0.73 -48.55 -11.32
N PRO A 499 -2.05 -48.77 -11.51
CA PRO A 499 -2.55 -50.06 -11.95
C PRO A 499 -2.11 -50.33 -13.39
N SER A 500 -1.86 -51.60 -13.72
CA SER A 500 -1.49 -52.00 -15.09
C SER A 500 -2.54 -51.56 -16.11
N SER A 501 -2.11 -51.10 -17.29
CA SER A 501 -2.99 -50.88 -18.46
C SER A 501 -3.59 -52.18 -19.03
N SER A 502 -3.18 -53.35 -18.51
CA SER A 502 -3.72 -54.68 -18.81
C SER A 502 -3.81 -55.50 -17.52
N PRO A 503 -4.71 -55.13 -16.58
CA PRO A 503 -4.81 -55.82 -15.30
C PRO A 503 -5.34 -57.26 -15.49
N THR A 504 -4.97 -58.17 -14.59
CA THR A 504 -5.61 -59.50 -14.56
C THR A 504 -7.10 -59.36 -14.20
N GLN A 505 -7.89 -60.40 -14.46
CA GLN A 505 -9.34 -60.37 -14.14
C GLN A 505 -9.58 -60.17 -12.63
N GLU A 506 -8.72 -60.72 -11.78
CA GLU A 506 -8.78 -60.55 -10.33
C GLU A 506 -8.49 -59.10 -9.93
N VAL A 507 -7.43 -58.49 -10.47
CA VAL A 507 -7.09 -57.08 -10.21
C VAL A 507 -8.18 -56.16 -10.74
N ALA A 508 -8.72 -56.42 -11.93
CA ALA A 508 -9.82 -55.64 -12.49
C ALA A 508 -11.09 -55.72 -11.62
N LYS A 509 -11.40 -56.90 -11.07
CA LYS A 509 -12.53 -57.09 -10.16
C LYS A 509 -12.33 -56.33 -8.84
N GLU A 510 -11.12 -56.36 -8.29
CA GLU A 510 -10.76 -55.58 -7.10
C GLU A 510 -10.90 -54.07 -7.36
N LEU A 511 -10.32 -53.55 -8.44
CA LEU A 511 -10.44 -52.14 -8.82
C LEU A 511 -11.91 -51.73 -9.06
N THR A 512 -12.74 -52.60 -9.64
CA THR A 512 -14.18 -52.37 -9.82
C THR A 512 -14.93 -52.32 -8.49
N ASN A 513 -14.58 -53.18 -7.55
CA ASN A 513 -15.18 -53.12 -6.20
C ASN A 513 -14.74 -51.86 -5.45
N ASN A 514 -13.52 -51.37 -5.69
CA ASN A 514 -13.03 -50.14 -5.07
C ASN A 514 -13.65 -48.88 -5.72
N SER A 515 -14.06 -48.92 -6.99
CA SER A 515 -14.56 -47.74 -7.71
C SER A 515 -15.93 -47.21 -7.25
N VAL A 516 -16.70 -47.98 -6.46
CA VAL A 516 -17.93 -47.49 -5.82
C VAL A 516 -17.65 -46.67 -4.56
N THR A 517 -16.40 -46.64 -4.09
CA THR A 517 -15.99 -45.82 -2.95
C THR A 517 -15.63 -44.40 -3.42
N ILE A 518 -16.08 -43.40 -2.67
CA ILE A 518 -15.71 -42.00 -2.93
C ILE A 518 -14.23 -41.85 -2.55
N ALA A 519 -13.43 -41.34 -3.49
CA ALA A 519 -12.03 -41.03 -3.23
C ALA A 519 -11.92 -39.95 -2.16
N LYS A 520 -11.01 -40.15 -1.20
CA LYS A 520 -10.71 -39.17 -0.16
C LYS A 520 -10.14 -37.89 -0.78
N THR A 521 -10.72 -36.76 -0.39
CA THR A 521 -10.30 -35.42 -0.81
C THR A 521 -9.05 -34.96 -0.05
N LEU A 522 -8.32 -33.96 -0.58
CA LEU A 522 -7.20 -33.39 0.17
C LEU A 522 -7.65 -32.76 1.50
N SER A 523 -8.82 -32.14 1.55
CA SER A 523 -9.36 -31.55 2.79
C SER A 523 -9.60 -32.62 3.87
N GLU A 524 -10.15 -33.77 3.50
CA GLU A 524 -10.30 -34.91 4.42
C GLU A 524 -8.93 -35.44 4.87
N TRP A 525 -7.95 -35.53 3.97
CA TRP A 525 -6.59 -35.92 4.30
C TRP A 525 -5.92 -34.93 5.27
N ILE A 526 -6.04 -33.62 5.06
CA ILE A 526 -5.54 -32.57 5.97
C ILE A 526 -6.11 -32.78 7.38
N ASN A 527 -7.40 -33.10 7.49
CA ASN A 527 -8.06 -33.38 8.76
C ASN A 527 -7.52 -34.67 9.44
N GLU A 528 -7.17 -35.70 8.68
CA GLU A 528 -6.52 -36.90 9.21
C GLU A 528 -5.09 -36.63 9.68
N VAL A 529 -4.29 -35.90 8.89
CA VAL A 529 -2.92 -35.51 9.24
C VAL A 529 -2.92 -34.65 10.52
N SER A 530 -3.88 -33.74 10.66
CA SER A 530 -4.03 -32.91 11.87
C SER A 530 -4.21 -33.75 13.13
N LYS A 531 -4.90 -34.89 13.05
CA LYS A 531 -5.06 -35.85 14.17
C LYS A 531 -3.78 -36.63 14.44
N GLN A 532 -2.97 -36.92 13.42
CA GLN A 532 -1.67 -37.58 13.55
C GLN A 532 -0.59 -36.64 14.10
N ASN A 533 -0.76 -35.33 13.92
CA ASN A 533 0.16 -34.27 14.34
C ASN A 533 -0.53 -33.27 15.28
N PRO A 534 -0.95 -33.69 16.49
CA PRO A 534 -1.75 -32.87 17.38
C PRO A 534 -0.95 -31.69 17.98
N ILE A 535 -1.66 -30.59 18.21
CA ILE A 535 -1.14 -29.38 18.86
C ILE A 535 -1.57 -29.37 20.34
N ASP A 536 -0.65 -28.98 21.24
CA ASP A 536 -0.92 -28.98 22.68
C ASP A 536 -1.86 -27.83 23.09
N VAL A 537 -3.11 -28.20 23.42
CA VAL A 537 -4.18 -27.31 23.90
C VAL A 537 -4.38 -27.37 25.41
N ASN A 538 -3.44 -27.94 26.16
CA ASN A 538 -3.56 -28.02 27.62
C ASN A 538 -3.53 -26.63 28.26
N ASN A 539 -4.58 -26.30 29.02
CA ASN A 539 -4.72 -25.04 29.74
C ASN A 539 -4.52 -25.18 31.27
N ALA A 540 -4.19 -26.38 31.76
CA ALA A 540 -4.04 -26.63 33.19
C ALA A 540 -2.94 -25.75 33.78
N LYS A 541 -3.29 -25.00 34.84
CA LYS A 541 -2.39 -24.10 35.59
C LYS A 541 -1.84 -22.92 34.79
N LEU A 542 -2.40 -22.60 33.61
CA LEU A 542 -2.05 -21.39 32.89
C LEU A 542 -2.59 -20.15 33.60
N LYS A 543 -1.83 -19.06 33.53
CA LYS A 543 -2.31 -17.74 33.93
C LYS A 543 -3.49 -17.34 33.07
N ASN A 544 -4.53 -16.76 33.66
CA ASN A 544 -5.70 -16.30 32.92
C ASN A 544 -5.46 -14.86 32.42
N ALA A 545 -5.82 -14.58 31.16
CA ALA A 545 -5.74 -13.22 30.62
C ALA A 545 -6.66 -12.21 31.35
N ASN A 546 -7.67 -12.69 32.07
CA ASN A 546 -8.47 -11.87 32.99
C ASN A 546 -7.64 -11.21 34.10
N ASP A 547 -6.51 -11.81 34.46
CA ASP A 547 -5.63 -11.32 35.52
C ASP A 547 -4.63 -10.28 35.01
N LEU A 548 -4.61 -10.02 33.70
CA LEU A 548 -3.79 -8.96 33.12
C LEU A 548 -4.52 -7.61 33.19
N LYS A 549 -3.79 -6.58 33.62
CA LYS A 549 -4.27 -5.20 33.50
C LYS A 549 -4.28 -4.83 32.01
N ILE A 550 -5.47 -4.59 31.47
CA ILE A 550 -5.60 -4.01 30.13
C ILE A 550 -5.13 -2.57 30.22
N VAL A 551 -3.98 -2.28 29.62
CA VAL A 551 -3.54 -0.90 29.41
C VAL A 551 -4.35 -0.40 28.21
N ALA A 552 -5.34 0.45 28.47
CA ALA A 552 -6.02 1.16 27.39
C ALA A 552 -5.00 2.10 26.73
N GLU A 553 -4.95 2.10 25.40
CA GLU A 553 -4.24 3.15 24.67
C GLU A 553 -4.85 4.50 25.07
N LYS A 554 -4.01 5.40 25.57
CA LYS A 554 -4.43 6.77 25.84
C LYS A 554 -4.59 7.47 24.50
N ALA A 555 -5.82 7.55 23.99
CA ALA A 555 -6.15 8.55 22.98
C ALA A 555 -5.82 9.93 23.58
N THR A 556 -4.81 10.61 23.05
CA THR A 556 -4.57 12.03 23.32
C THR A 556 -5.66 12.84 22.62
N THR A 557 -6.84 12.88 23.22
CA THR A 557 -7.87 13.85 22.82
C THR A 557 -7.43 15.21 23.34
N SER A 558 -6.83 16.03 22.48
CA SER A 558 -6.70 17.45 22.78
C SER A 558 -8.10 18.07 22.78
N ALA A 559 -8.43 18.86 23.80
CA ALA A 559 -9.66 19.63 23.82
C ALA A 559 -9.57 20.89 22.93
N SER A 560 -8.38 21.21 22.43
CA SER A 560 -8.12 22.37 21.57
C SER A 560 -8.73 22.14 20.19
N LYS A 561 -9.47 23.13 19.71
CA LYS A 561 -10.10 23.16 18.38
C LYS A 561 -9.53 24.32 17.57
N ILE A 562 -9.50 24.19 16.25
CA ILE A 562 -9.19 25.28 15.33
C ILE A 562 -10.31 26.32 15.40
N LYS A 563 -9.93 27.60 15.39
CA LYS A 563 -10.86 28.73 15.50
C LYS A 563 -10.60 29.74 14.40
N ILE A 564 -11.62 30.54 14.13
CA ILE A 564 -11.49 31.79 13.38
C ILE A 564 -11.41 32.92 14.41
N GLU A 565 -10.25 33.58 14.49
CA GLU A 565 -10.00 34.71 15.39
C GLU A 565 -9.43 35.86 14.56
N ASN A 566 -10.08 37.03 14.60
CA ASN A 566 -9.71 38.18 13.76
C ASN A 566 -9.66 37.88 12.24
N GLY A 567 -10.45 36.91 11.76
CA GLY A 567 -10.41 36.46 10.37
C GLY A 567 -9.16 35.63 10.03
N LEU A 568 -8.51 35.02 11.03
CA LEU A 568 -7.38 34.12 10.88
C LEU A 568 -7.72 32.73 11.45
N LEU A 569 -7.17 31.68 10.84
CA LEU A 569 -7.22 30.33 11.38
C LEU A 569 -6.16 30.18 12.47
N THR A 570 -6.61 29.88 13.68
CA THR A 570 -5.75 29.73 14.86
C THR A 570 -5.94 28.38 15.54
N PHE A 571 -4.88 27.89 16.16
CA PHE A 571 -4.89 26.73 17.05
C PHE A 571 -4.14 27.09 18.34
N GLU A 572 -4.78 26.91 19.50
CA GLU A 572 -4.23 27.32 20.80
C GLU A 572 -3.75 28.78 20.84
N GLY A 573 -4.51 29.67 20.19
CA GLY A 573 -4.19 31.10 20.11
C GLY A 573 -3.02 31.45 19.19
N LYS A 574 -2.47 30.48 18.43
CA LYS A 574 -1.38 30.68 17.47
C LYS A 574 -1.92 30.67 16.04
N LEU A 575 -1.42 31.56 15.19
CA LEU A 575 -1.67 31.49 13.74
C LEU A 575 -1.14 30.17 13.18
N ILE A 576 -1.95 29.49 12.38
CA ILE A 576 -1.53 28.31 11.64
C ILE A 576 -0.77 28.75 10.37
N ALA A 577 0.50 28.40 10.29
CA ALA A 577 1.40 28.80 9.21
C ALA A 577 2.41 27.69 8.87
N GLY A 578 2.59 27.41 7.59
CA GLY A 578 3.46 26.35 7.11
C GLY A 578 3.11 25.94 5.67
N LYS A 579 3.71 24.86 5.20
CA LYS A 579 3.48 24.35 3.85
C LYS A 579 2.10 23.70 3.72
N GLU A 580 1.60 23.66 2.50
CA GLU A 580 0.45 22.84 2.12
C GLU A 580 0.94 21.75 1.16
N THR A 581 0.21 20.64 1.09
CA THR A 581 0.52 19.55 0.16
C THR A 581 -0.75 18.91 -0.38
N ASN A 582 -0.66 18.28 -1.55
CA ASN A 582 -1.79 17.70 -2.26
C ASN A 582 -1.56 16.19 -2.46
N VAL A 583 -2.65 15.44 -2.52
CA VAL A 583 -2.59 14.02 -2.90
C VAL A 583 -2.39 13.82 -4.40
N ALA A 584 -1.71 12.74 -4.79
CA ALA A 584 -1.62 12.35 -6.20
C ALA A 584 -2.93 11.73 -6.68
N TRP A 585 -3.49 12.21 -7.81
CA TRP A 585 -4.83 11.80 -8.25
C TRP A 585 -4.90 10.50 -9.05
N TRP A 586 -3.76 9.99 -9.53
CA TRP A 586 -3.66 8.76 -10.35
C TRP A 586 -2.24 8.14 -10.39
N ARG A 587 -1.19 8.90 -10.04
CA ARG A 587 0.22 8.45 -10.13
C ARG A 587 0.65 7.64 -8.91
N GLY A 588 1.01 6.38 -9.12
CA GLY A 588 1.64 5.51 -8.13
C GLY A 588 2.37 4.35 -8.80
N SER A 589 2.78 3.31 -8.07
CA SER A 589 3.40 2.10 -8.63
C SER A 589 3.67 1.10 -7.50
N LEU A 590 3.82 -0.18 -7.83
CA LEU A 590 4.34 -1.19 -6.90
C LEU A 590 5.83 -1.48 -7.10
N ILE A 591 6.48 -0.74 -8.01
CA ILE A 591 7.92 -0.82 -8.27
C ILE A 591 8.67 -0.13 -7.13
N ASP A 592 9.72 -0.77 -6.59
CA ASP A 592 10.46 -0.31 -5.40
C ASP A 592 10.94 1.15 -5.53
N ASP A 593 11.43 1.53 -6.72
CA ASP A 593 11.97 2.86 -6.98
C ASP A 593 10.92 3.97 -7.08
N ASP A 594 9.69 3.64 -7.46
CA ASP A 594 8.56 4.56 -7.47
C ASP A 594 7.96 4.71 -6.07
N ILE A 595 7.91 3.62 -5.29
CA ILE A 595 7.47 3.64 -3.89
C ILE A 595 8.34 4.62 -3.08
N LYS A 596 9.68 4.56 -3.23
CA LYS A 596 10.63 5.47 -2.54
C LYS A 596 10.40 6.96 -2.85
N LYS A 597 9.85 7.28 -4.03
CA LYS A 597 9.61 8.66 -4.49
C LYS A 597 8.18 9.14 -4.19
N SER A 598 7.35 8.28 -3.61
CA SER A 598 5.94 8.56 -3.39
C SER A 598 5.73 9.54 -2.23
N THR A 599 4.66 10.32 -2.33
CA THR A 599 4.15 11.15 -1.23
C THR A 599 2.95 10.48 -0.57
N PRO A 600 2.62 10.86 0.68
CA PRO A 600 1.49 10.27 1.38
C PRO A 600 0.15 10.49 0.68
N HIS A 601 -0.75 9.51 0.80
CA HIS A 601 -2.10 9.58 0.26
C HIS A 601 -3.10 8.84 1.17
N ILE A 602 -4.12 9.55 1.67
CA ILE A 602 -5.03 8.98 2.68
C ILE A 602 -5.85 7.79 2.14
N THR A 603 -6.34 7.86 0.91
CA THR A 603 -7.28 6.88 0.33
C THR A 603 -6.69 6.03 -0.80
N ARG A 604 -5.36 5.87 -0.83
CA ARG A 604 -4.67 4.97 -1.76
C ARG A 604 -4.66 3.58 -1.15
N PHE A 605 -5.00 2.58 -1.93
CA PHE A 605 -5.11 1.21 -1.45
C PHE A 605 -4.25 0.24 -2.27
N VAL A 606 -3.41 -0.52 -1.58
CA VAL A 606 -2.63 -1.63 -2.11
C VAL A 606 -2.95 -2.86 -1.24
N PRO A 607 -3.68 -3.84 -1.77
CA PRO A 607 -4.08 -5.02 -1.01
C PRO A 607 -2.91 -5.70 -0.30
N GLY A 608 -3.02 -5.85 1.02
CA GLY A 608 -2.04 -6.54 1.85
C GLY A 608 -0.67 -5.86 1.98
N ARG A 609 -0.54 -4.56 1.63
CA ARG A 609 0.70 -3.79 1.79
C ARG A 609 0.42 -2.47 2.50
N THR A 610 1.26 -2.08 3.45
CA THR A 610 1.13 -0.82 4.19
C THR A 610 2.41 -0.01 4.15
N GLY A 611 2.30 1.32 4.18
CA GLY A 611 3.44 2.25 4.17
C GLY A 611 3.29 3.34 3.10
N VAL A 612 4.19 4.33 3.14
CA VAL A 612 4.16 5.45 2.20
C VAL A 612 4.33 4.97 0.76
N GLY A 613 3.44 5.41 -0.14
CA GLY A 613 3.41 4.94 -1.54
C GLY A 613 2.58 3.67 -1.77
N LEU A 614 2.19 2.98 -0.70
CA LEU A 614 1.36 1.78 -0.70
C LEU A 614 -0.03 2.11 -0.12
N THR A 615 -0.49 1.40 0.90
CA THR A 615 -1.56 1.88 1.79
C THR A 615 -0.92 2.60 2.98
N ASP A 616 -0.88 3.92 2.89
CA ASP A 616 -0.32 4.77 3.94
C ASP A 616 -0.98 4.51 5.30
N GLN A 617 -0.19 4.51 6.37
CA GLN A 617 -0.75 4.55 7.72
C GLN A 617 -1.12 6.00 8.05
N VAL A 618 -2.35 6.21 8.53
CA VAL A 618 -2.89 7.57 8.71
C VAL A 618 -2.10 8.34 9.77
N GLU A 619 -1.72 7.68 10.87
CA GLU A 619 -0.88 8.27 11.91
C GLU A 619 0.51 8.66 11.39
N GLU A 620 1.15 7.81 10.58
CA GLU A 620 2.44 8.12 9.95
C GLU A 620 2.34 9.30 8.99
N THR A 621 1.18 9.45 8.32
CA THR A 621 0.91 10.60 7.45
C THR A 621 0.86 11.90 8.25
N VAL A 622 0.14 11.92 9.37
CA VAL A 622 0.09 13.08 10.30
C VAL A 622 1.49 13.42 10.84
N ASN A 623 2.24 12.40 11.26
CA ASN A 623 3.62 12.58 11.71
C ASN A 623 4.54 13.14 10.61
N TYR A 624 4.36 12.68 9.36
CA TYR A 624 5.07 13.20 8.20
C TYR A 624 4.78 14.69 7.97
N LEU A 625 3.51 15.11 8.07
CA LEU A 625 3.14 16.53 7.98
C LEU A 625 3.85 17.38 9.05
N THR A 626 3.81 16.93 10.31
CA THR A 626 4.46 17.63 11.44
C THR A 626 5.96 17.78 11.21
N LYS A 627 6.63 16.68 10.83
CA LYS A 627 8.08 16.66 10.59
C LYS A 627 8.50 17.60 9.46
N ASN A 628 7.65 17.79 8.45
CA ASN A 628 7.98 18.56 7.26
C ASN A 628 7.42 20.00 7.26
N ASN A 629 6.91 20.47 8.40
CA ASN A 629 6.26 21.78 8.55
C ASN A 629 5.10 21.98 7.56
N ILE A 630 4.29 20.94 7.37
CA ILE A 630 3.08 20.95 6.56
C ILE A 630 1.88 21.09 7.49
N VAL A 631 1.02 22.08 7.23
CA VAL A 631 -0.12 22.43 8.07
C VAL A 631 -1.46 22.05 7.44
N ALA A 632 -1.52 21.82 6.13
CA ALA A 632 -2.73 21.36 5.47
C ALA A 632 -2.43 20.31 4.40
N LEU A 633 -3.33 19.32 4.29
CA LEU A 633 -3.35 18.35 3.21
C LEU A 633 -4.64 18.54 2.40
N GLU A 634 -4.49 18.80 1.10
CA GLU A 634 -5.60 18.88 0.18
C GLU A 634 -5.91 17.51 -0.42
N HIS A 635 -7.19 17.12 -0.34
CA HIS A 635 -7.69 15.83 -0.78
C HIS A 635 -8.88 15.95 -1.73
N ASN A 636 -8.85 15.16 -2.79
CA ASN A 636 -9.96 14.82 -3.67
C ASN A 636 -9.91 13.32 -3.99
N TYR A 637 -11.03 12.73 -4.39
CA TYR A 637 -11.02 11.34 -4.88
C TYR A 637 -10.25 11.21 -6.20
N GLY A 638 -9.72 10.00 -6.45
CA GLY A 638 -8.85 9.71 -7.59
C GLY A 638 -9.55 9.87 -8.94
N LEU A 639 -8.76 10.17 -9.97
CA LEU A 639 -9.22 10.37 -11.34
C LEU A 639 -9.93 9.12 -11.90
N TRP A 640 -9.43 7.94 -11.52
CA TRP A 640 -10.02 6.63 -11.81
C TRP A 640 -9.60 5.65 -10.72
N TYR A 641 -10.30 4.52 -10.65
CA TYR A 641 -10.08 3.51 -9.62
C TYR A 641 -8.77 2.72 -9.79
N ASP A 642 -8.50 2.16 -10.99
CA ASP A 642 -7.34 1.28 -11.23
C ASP A 642 -6.41 1.79 -12.35
N ARG A 643 -5.18 1.24 -12.36
CA ARG A 643 -4.05 1.75 -13.15
C ARG A 643 -4.04 1.35 -14.61
N ARG A 644 -4.97 0.51 -15.07
CA ARG A 644 -5.14 0.28 -16.51
C ARG A 644 -5.51 1.56 -17.24
N MET A 645 -6.21 2.48 -16.55
CA MET A 645 -6.64 3.77 -17.10
C MET A 645 -5.50 4.78 -17.32
N ASP A 646 -4.27 4.48 -16.90
CA ASP A 646 -3.10 5.32 -17.16
C ASP A 646 -2.81 5.48 -18.66
N ASP A 647 -3.28 4.56 -19.50
CA ASP A 647 -3.24 4.66 -20.96
C ASP A 647 -4.14 5.77 -21.54
N HIS A 648 -5.00 6.37 -20.71
CA HIS A 648 -5.98 7.38 -21.09
C HIS A 648 -6.94 6.90 -22.20
N GLU A 649 -7.29 5.62 -22.16
CA GLU A 649 -8.27 5.04 -23.08
C GLU A 649 -9.71 5.28 -22.65
N ARG A 650 -10.60 5.22 -23.65
CA ARG A 650 -12.06 5.41 -23.48
C ARG A 650 -12.84 4.11 -23.66
N VAL A 651 -12.17 3.07 -24.12
CA VAL A 651 -12.78 1.77 -24.44
C VAL A 651 -13.09 1.00 -23.16
N ARG A 652 -14.06 0.08 -23.26
CA ARG A 652 -14.41 -0.80 -22.14
C ARG A 652 -13.27 -1.77 -21.91
N ARG A 653 -12.91 -2.02 -20.64
CA ARG A 653 -11.92 -3.04 -20.29
C ARG A 653 -12.48 -4.43 -20.60
N ILE A 654 -11.64 -5.33 -21.10
CA ILE A 654 -12.06 -6.67 -21.53
C ILE A 654 -12.40 -7.59 -20.35
N ASP A 655 -11.78 -7.35 -19.19
CA ASP A 655 -11.85 -8.19 -18.00
C ASP A 655 -11.69 -7.38 -16.70
N SER A 656 -11.65 -8.08 -15.57
CA SER A 656 -11.44 -7.54 -14.23
C SER A 656 -9.99 -7.67 -13.71
N ASP A 657 -8.97 -7.77 -14.60
CA ASP A 657 -7.56 -7.74 -14.20
C ASP A 657 -7.10 -6.31 -13.82
N VAL A 658 -7.70 -5.75 -12.76
CA VAL A 658 -7.42 -4.40 -12.27
C VAL A 658 -6.01 -4.27 -11.68
N TRP A 659 -5.38 -3.12 -11.89
CA TRP A 659 -3.98 -2.90 -11.46
C TRP A 659 -3.89 -1.90 -10.29
N PRO A 660 -3.26 -2.26 -9.15
CA PRO A 660 -3.02 -1.36 -8.03
C PRO A 660 -1.79 -0.45 -8.27
N PRO A 661 -1.57 0.59 -7.44
CA PRO A 661 -2.44 1.07 -6.36
C PRO A 661 -3.82 1.51 -6.84
N PHE A 662 -4.84 1.13 -6.08
CA PHE A 662 -6.22 1.56 -6.29
C PHE A 662 -6.44 2.93 -5.65
N TYR A 663 -7.11 3.83 -6.37
CA TYR A 663 -7.57 5.11 -5.84
C TYR A 663 -9.06 5.01 -5.53
N GLU A 664 -9.33 4.66 -4.28
CA GLU A 664 -10.69 4.37 -3.81
C GLU A 664 -11.63 5.55 -4.05
N GLN A 665 -12.81 5.21 -4.54
CA GLN A 665 -13.88 6.16 -4.84
C GLN A 665 -14.79 6.31 -3.60
N PRO A 666 -15.46 7.46 -3.42
CA PRO A 666 -16.28 7.71 -2.22
C PRO A 666 -17.59 6.90 -2.18
N PHE A 667 -17.92 6.19 -3.25
CA PHE A 667 -19.14 5.38 -3.41
C PHE A 667 -18.82 3.90 -3.34
N ALA A 668 -19.72 3.13 -2.73
CA ALA A 668 -19.59 1.69 -2.65
C ALA A 668 -19.95 1.03 -3.99
N ARG A 669 -19.28 -0.09 -4.29
CA ARG A 669 -19.66 -1.02 -5.36
C ARG A 669 -20.95 -1.75 -4.95
N SER A 670 -21.85 -1.97 -5.90
CA SER A 670 -23.20 -2.50 -5.65
C SER A 670 -23.27 -4.02 -5.63
N GLY A 671 -22.26 -4.70 -6.18
CA GLY A 671 -22.29 -6.13 -6.49
C GLY A 671 -23.13 -6.49 -7.72
N GLN A 672 -23.76 -5.52 -8.37
CA GLN A 672 -24.70 -5.69 -9.49
C GLN A 672 -24.10 -5.20 -10.81
N ASP A 673 -24.46 -5.91 -11.89
CA ASP A 673 -23.99 -5.65 -13.26
C ASP A 673 -22.46 -5.50 -13.37
N LEU A 674 -21.99 -5.02 -14.53
CA LEU A 674 -20.60 -4.68 -14.80
C LEU A 674 -20.51 -3.22 -15.23
N ALA A 675 -19.57 -2.49 -14.62
CA ALA A 675 -19.15 -1.16 -15.01
C ALA A 675 -18.13 -1.22 -16.17
N TRP A 676 -17.66 -0.05 -16.62
CA TRP A 676 -16.74 0.06 -17.76
C TRP A 676 -15.36 -0.58 -17.52
N ASP A 677 -15.00 -0.80 -16.26
CA ASP A 677 -13.79 -1.47 -15.79
C ASP A 677 -13.98 -2.97 -15.50
N HIS A 678 -15.16 -3.53 -15.80
CA HIS A 678 -15.54 -4.92 -15.56
C HIS A 678 -15.66 -5.34 -14.08
N LEU A 679 -15.62 -4.38 -13.14
CA LEU A 679 -16.08 -4.59 -11.76
C LEU A 679 -17.58 -4.30 -11.65
N SER A 680 -18.22 -4.57 -10.52
CA SER A 680 -19.64 -4.20 -10.38
C SER A 680 -19.89 -2.70 -10.48
N LYS A 681 -21.10 -2.30 -10.85
CA LYS A 681 -21.47 -0.88 -10.88
C LYS A 681 -21.47 -0.27 -9.48
N TYR A 682 -21.23 1.03 -9.37
CA TYR A 682 -21.39 1.78 -8.13
C TYR A 682 -22.87 1.95 -7.77
N ASP A 683 -23.15 2.11 -6.47
CA ASP A 683 -24.41 2.69 -5.98
C ASP A 683 -24.09 4.05 -5.36
N LEU A 684 -24.41 5.13 -6.07
CA LEU A 684 -24.15 6.51 -5.66
C LEU A 684 -24.97 6.94 -4.42
N THR A 685 -25.89 6.11 -3.94
CA THR A 685 -26.61 6.31 -2.68
C THR A 685 -25.98 5.57 -1.50
N LYS A 686 -24.95 4.74 -1.75
CA LYS A 686 -24.16 4.04 -0.74
C LYS A 686 -22.71 4.50 -0.79
N PHE A 687 -22.13 4.71 0.38
CA PHE A 687 -20.79 5.26 0.50
C PHE A 687 -19.78 4.19 0.84
N ASN A 688 -18.54 4.38 0.39
CA ASN A 688 -17.41 3.53 0.73
C ASN A 688 -16.93 3.89 2.14
N ASP A 689 -17.27 3.07 3.13
CA ASP A 689 -16.98 3.37 4.53
C ASP A 689 -15.48 3.38 4.79
N TRP A 690 -14.70 2.52 4.12
CA TRP A 690 -13.23 2.57 4.19
C TRP A 690 -12.65 3.92 3.76
N TYR A 691 -13.13 4.48 2.63
CA TYR A 691 -12.70 5.80 2.15
C TYR A 691 -13.00 6.91 3.17
N TRP A 692 -14.24 6.95 3.67
CA TRP A 692 -14.71 8.01 4.56
C TRP A 692 -14.13 7.92 5.98
N ASN A 693 -14.01 6.71 6.52
CA ASN A 693 -13.42 6.47 7.84
C ASN A 693 -11.95 6.89 7.88
N ARG A 694 -11.20 6.69 6.80
CA ARG A 694 -9.79 7.10 6.75
C ARG A 694 -9.61 8.60 6.69
N LEU A 695 -10.47 9.32 5.97
CA LEU A 695 -10.47 10.78 6.00
C LEU A 695 -10.86 11.32 7.38
N ALA A 696 -11.87 10.72 8.03
CA ALA A 696 -12.26 11.10 9.39
C ALA A 696 -11.13 10.85 10.38
N THR A 697 -10.50 9.66 10.32
CA THR A 697 -9.33 9.31 11.15
C THR A 697 -8.18 10.28 10.94
N PHE A 698 -7.93 10.72 9.70
CA PHE A 698 -6.93 11.74 9.43
C PHE A 698 -7.30 13.06 10.11
N ALA A 699 -8.53 13.53 9.96
CA ALA A 699 -8.98 14.77 10.58
C ALA A 699 -8.85 14.71 12.11
N ASP A 700 -9.25 13.60 12.73
CA ASP A 700 -9.16 13.37 14.18
C ASP A 700 -7.72 13.36 14.70
N LEU A 701 -6.79 12.70 13.98
CA LEU A 701 -5.38 12.63 14.35
C LEU A 701 -4.61 13.93 14.04
N ALA A 702 -5.02 14.67 13.01
CA ALA A 702 -4.41 15.94 12.60
C ALA A 702 -4.81 17.11 13.51
N GLU A 703 -6.03 17.10 14.04
CA GLU A 703 -6.58 18.23 14.82
C GLU A 703 -5.75 18.60 16.06
N PRO A 704 -5.27 17.64 16.90
CA PRO A 704 -4.40 17.93 18.03
C PRO A 704 -3.06 18.61 17.67
N ASN A 705 -2.66 18.52 16.40
CA ASN A 705 -1.44 19.13 15.88
C ASN A 705 -1.69 20.49 15.19
N GLY A 706 -2.94 20.99 15.21
CA GLY A 706 -3.32 22.20 14.46
C GLY A 706 -3.23 22.02 12.94
N GLN A 707 -3.30 20.78 12.44
CA GLN A 707 -3.23 20.46 11.02
C GLN A 707 -4.63 20.31 10.42
N LEU A 708 -4.77 20.68 9.14
CA LEU A 708 -6.05 20.75 8.43
C LEU A 708 -6.16 19.70 7.32
N LEU A 709 -7.40 19.26 7.09
CA LEU A 709 -7.82 18.61 5.85
C LEU A 709 -8.56 19.65 4.99
N ILE A 710 -8.09 19.89 3.76
CA ILE A 710 -8.85 20.64 2.76
C ILE A 710 -9.58 19.61 1.90
N ASN A 711 -10.86 19.41 2.17
CA ASN A 711 -11.70 18.40 1.53
C ASN A 711 -12.40 18.99 0.30
N GLN A 712 -11.98 18.55 -0.88
CA GLN A 712 -12.63 18.86 -2.15
C GLN A 712 -13.71 17.83 -2.41
N GLN A 713 -14.99 18.23 -2.33
CA GLN A 713 -16.09 17.28 -2.47
C GLN A 713 -16.14 16.68 -3.88
N TYR A 714 -16.02 17.51 -4.90
CA TYR A 714 -16.01 17.09 -6.30
C TYR A 714 -14.61 17.22 -6.94
N PHE A 715 -14.46 16.60 -8.11
CA PHE A 715 -13.27 16.76 -8.94
C PHE A 715 -13.65 17.06 -10.39
N GLN A 716 -13.73 18.35 -10.73
CA GLN A 716 -14.22 18.84 -12.02
C GLN A 716 -13.38 18.34 -13.22
N HIS A 717 -12.13 17.97 -13.00
CA HIS A 717 -11.28 17.38 -14.02
C HIS A 717 -11.89 16.13 -14.67
N ASN A 718 -12.75 15.40 -13.95
CA ASN A 718 -13.44 14.20 -14.45
C ASN A 718 -14.52 14.49 -15.49
N ILE A 719 -15.09 15.69 -15.46
CA ILE A 719 -16.25 16.07 -16.28
C ILE A 719 -15.88 17.01 -17.42
N LEU A 720 -14.60 17.34 -17.55
CA LEU A 720 -14.06 18.20 -18.59
C LEU A 720 -12.84 17.57 -19.23
N GLU A 721 -12.56 18.05 -20.44
CA GLU A 721 -11.27 17.98 -21.10
C GLU A 721 -10.80 16.64 -21.68
N ALA A 722 -10.95 15.47 -21.05
CA ALA A 722 -10.55 14.21 -21.68
C ALA A 722 -11.56 13.08 -21.40
N GLY A 723 -11.94 12.37 -22.45
CA GLY A 723 -12.96 11.32 -22.35
C GLY A 723 -12.58 10.18 -21.41
N ALA A 724 -11.28 9.89 -21.27
CA ALA A 724 -10.79 8.86 -20.37
C ALA A 724 -11.14 9.12 -18.90
N HIS A 725 -11.13 10.40 -18.47
CA HIS A 725 -11.47 10.77 -17.10
C HIS A 725 -12.97 10.52 -16.79
N TRP A 726 -13.82 10.63 -17.82
CA TRP A 726 -15.25 10.37 -17.70
C TRP A 726 -15.60 8.89 -17.87
N ALA A 727 -14.82 8.16 -18.69
CA ALA A 727 -15.12 6.78 -19.09
C ALA A 727 -15.37 5.84 -17.90
N SER A 728 -14.53 5.95 -16.85
CA SER A 728 -14.62 5.16 -15.61
C SER A 728 -15.21 5.94 -14.43
N SER A 729 -15.72 7.16 -14.64
CA SER A 729 -16.30 7.97 -13.57
C SER A 729 -17.50 7.26 -12.92
N PRO A 730 -17.61 7.19 -11.58
CA PRO A 730 -18.78 6.64 -10.91
C PRO A 730 -20.11 7.31 -11.32
N TRP A 731 -20.07 8.59 -11.67
CA TRP A 731 -21.26 9.37 -12.02
C TRP A 731 -21.84 9.04 -13.41
N ARG A 732 -21.03 8.46 -14.30
CA ARG A 732 -21.46 8.06 -15.65
C ARG A 732 -22.54 6.97 -15.57
N SER A 733 -23.61 7.09 -16.38
CA SER A 733 -24.75 6.15 -16.40
C SER A 733 -24.33 4.68 -16.56
N ALA A 734 -23.30 4.38 -17.35
CA ALA A 734 -22.79 3.01 -17.51
C ALA A 734 -22.14 2.41 -16.25
N ASN A 735 -21.71 3.23 -15.29
CA ASN A 735 -20.90 2.82 -14.14
C ASN A 735 -21.67 2.79 -12.83
N ASN A 736 -22.96 3.15 -12.81
CA ASN A 736 -23.78 3.11 -11.60
C ASN A 736 -25.20 2.57 -11.86
N ILE A 737 -25.89 2.20 -10.78
CA ILE A 737 -27.27 1.68 -10.81
C ILE A 737 -28.34 2.76 -10.58
N ASN A 738 -27.95 4.04 -10.48
CA ASN A 738 -28.82 5.12 -9.99
C ASN A 738 -29.52 5.92 -11.10
N SER A 739 -29.39 5.50 -12.37
CA SER A 739 -30.02 6.15 -13.52
C SER A 739 -29.75 7.66 -13.61
N THR A 740 -28.48 8.06 -13.55
CA THR A 740 -28.05 9.49 -13.55
C THR A 740 -28.47 10.27 -14.80
N GLY A 741 -28.86 9.58 -15.88
CA GLY A 741 -29.41 10.18 -17.09
C GLY A 741 -28.38 10.93 -17.93
N PHE A 742 -27.09 10.66 -17.74
CA PHE A 742 -26.05 11.09 -18.67
C PHE A 742 -26.12 10.29 -19.97
N PRO A 743 -25.82 10.92 -21.13
CA PRO A 743 -25.92 10.29 -22.43
C PRO A 743 -25.00 9.06 -22.57
N GLU A 744 -25.53 8.01 -23.20
CA GLU A 744 -24.81 6.80 -23.58
C GLU A 744 -25.10 6.46 -25.06
N PRO A 745 -24.08 6.11 -25.88
CA PRO A 745 -22.65 6.21 -25.55
C PRO A 745 -22.24 7.66 -25.25
N PRO A 746 -21.15 7.90 -24.48
CA PRO A 746 -20.77 9.26 -24.11
C PRO A 746 -20.43 10.08 -25.36
N PRO A 747 -20.82 11.37 -25.42
CA PRO A 747 -20.62 12.22 -26.58
C PRO A 747 -19.17 12.73 -26.63
N TYR A 748 -18.21 11.84 -26.89
CA TYR A 748 -16.80 12.22 -27.00
C TYR A 748 -16.58 13.13 -28.22
N ALA A 749 -16.28 14.40 -27.97
CA ALA A 749 -15.99 15.38 -29.01
C ALA A 749 -14.70 15.00 -29.76
N GLY A 750 -14.84 14.75 -31.06
CA GLY A 750 -13.75 14.23 -31.90
C GLY A 750 -13.20 12.89 -31.40
N ASP A 751 -14.04 12.08 -30.75
CA ASP A 751 -13.69 10.80 -30.13
C ASP A 751 -12.51 10.87 -29.14
N LYS A 752 -12.31 12.02 -28.48
CA LYS A 752 -11.20 12.20 -27.51
C LYS A 752 -11.59 13.03 -26.30
N ARG A 753 -12.25 14.16 -26.53
CA ARG A 753 -12.54 15.17 -25.51
C ARG A 753 -13.94 14.94 -24.94
N ILE A 754 -14.19 15.40 -23.71
CA ILE A 754 -15.51 15.32 -23.09
C ILE A 754 -15.87 16.64 -22.41
N PHE A 755 -17.15 16.98 -22.42
CA PHE A 755 -17.71 18.20 -21.82
C PHE A 755 -19.04 17.85 -21.14
N MET A 756 -18.97 17.39 -19.90
CA MET A 756 -20.15 16.99 -19.10
C MET A 756 -20.54 18.01 -18.04
N ALA A 757 -19.77 19.10 -17.86
CA ALA A 757 -19.98 20.05 -16.77
C ALA A 757 -21.40 20.66 -16.75
N GLU A 758 -21.95 21.05 -17.90
CA GLU A 758 -23.31 21.60 -17.99
C GLU A 758 -24.36 20.61 -17.46
N GLN A 759 -24.32 19.35 -17.92
CA GLN A 759 -25.28 18.33 -17.51
C GLN A 759 -25.03 17.87 -16.06
N PHE A 760 -23.77 17.87 -15.62
CA PHE A 760 -23.39 17.47 -14.27
C PHE A 760 -23.88 18.49 -13.24
N TYR A 761 -23.74 19.78 -13.54
CA TYR A 761 -24.16 20.87 -12.66
C TYR A 761 -25.63 21.27 -12.86
N ASP A 762 -26.38 20.59 -13.73
CA ASP A 762 -27.82 20.78 -13.91
C ASP A 762 -28.61 20.15 -12.75
N ILE A 763 -29.02 21.01 -11.81
CA ILE A 763 -29.84 20.68 -10.65
C ILE A 763 -31.35 20.67 -10.94
N THR A 764 -31.78 20.98 -12.18
CA THR A 764 -33.20 20.88 -12.55
C THR A 764 -33.62 19.44 -12.77
N ASN A 765 -32.67 18.55 -13.08
CA ASN A 765 -32.89 17.12 -13.10
C ASN A 765 -33.09 16.58 -11.66
N PRO A 766 -34.27 16.01 -11.33
CA PRO A 766 -34.59 15.63 -9.96
C PRO A 766 -33.73 14.49 -9.42
N GLN A 767 -33.30 13.54 -10.29
CA GLN A 767 -32.48 12.41 -9.87
C GLN A 767 -31.04 12.87 -9.57
N ARG A 768 -30.41 13.63 -10.47
CA ARG A 768 -29.07 14.19 -10.24
C ARG A 768 -29.05 15.10 -9.01
N ARG A 769 -30.05 15.98 -8.88
CA ARG A 769 -30.20 16.83 -7.71
C ARG A 769 -30.19 16.03 -6.40
N LYS A 770 -30.96 14.94 -6.32
CA LYS A 770 -31.01 14.08 -5.13
C LYS A 770 -29.65 13.43 -4.83
N LEU A 771 -28.92 13.00 -5.86
CA LEU A 771 -27.57 12.42 -5.69
C LEU A 771 -26.57 13.46 -5.19
N HIS A 772 -26.59 14.68 -5.75
CA HIS A 772 -25.76 15.78 -5.24
C HIS A 772 -26.10 16.11 -3.78
N GLN A 773 -27.38 16.20 -3.42
CA GLN A 773 -27.82 16.44 -2.04
C GLN A 773 -27.28 15.38 -1.08
N GLY A 774 -27.39 14.09 -1.45
CA GLY A 774 -26.88 12.99 -0.64
C GLY A 774 -25.36 13.04 -0.46
N PHE A 775 -24.63 13.31 -1.54
CA PHE A 775 -23.17 13.36 -1.51
C PHE A 775 -22.62 14.58 -0.75
N ILE A 776 -23.23 15.75 -0.92
CA ILE A 776 -22.90 16.96 -0.13
C ILE A 776 -23.16 16.69 1.35
N ARG A 777 -24.33 16.11 1.68
CA ARG A 777 -24.69 15.80 3.06
C ARG A 777 -23.71 14.82 3.71
N LYS A 778 -23.37 13.71 3.03
CA LYS A 778 -22.37 12.76 3.53
C LYS A 778 -21.02 13.44 3.75
N SER A 779 -20.59 14.28 2.82
CA SER A 779 -19.33 15.02 2.93
C SER A 779 -19.28 15.94 4.15
N LEU A 780 -20.41 16.53 4.55
CA LEU A 780 -20.51 17.38 5.75
C LEU A 780 -20.61 16.54 7.04
N GLU A 781 -21.49 15.52 7.05
CA GLU A 781 -21.73 14.67 8.22
C GLU A 781 -20.49 13.88 8.63
N ASN A 782 -19.63 13.50 7.68
CA ASN A 782 -18.41 12.76 7.97
C ASN A 782 -17.42 13.52 8.86
N PHE A 783 -17.47 14.86 8.87
CA PHE A 783 -16.52 15.72 9.59
C PHE A 783 -17.23 16.69 10.55
N GLN A 784 -18.47 16.41 10.93
CA GLN A 784 -19.31 17.34 11.69
C GLN A 784 -18.80 17.68 13.09
N GLU A 785 -17.87 16.88 13.64
CA GLU A 785 -17.22 17.12 14.95
C GLU A 785 -15.81 17.74 14.81
N ASN A 786 -15.30 17.86 13.58
CA ASN A 786 -13.96 18.34 13.30
C ASN A 786 -13.97 19.84 12.99
N SER A 787 -13.13 20.59 13.70
CA SER A 787 -12.94 22.03 13.44
C SER A 787 -11.86 22.30 12.39
N ASN A 788 -11.08 21.28 12.02
CA ASN A 788 -9.93 21.36 11.15
C ASN A 788 -10.17 20.88 9.70
N VAL A 789 -11.43 20.83 9.26
CA VAL A 789 -11.76 20.42 7.89
C VAL A 789 -12.37 21.59 7.11
N ILE A 790 -11.64 22.11 6.12
CA ILE A 790 -12.16 23.10 5.17
C ILE A 790 -12.91 22.35 4.07
N GLN A 791 -14.20 22.64 3.93
CA GLN A 791 -15.04 22.06 2.88
C GLN A 791 -15.04 22.99 1.66
N LEU A 792 -14.57 22.47 0.52
CA LEU A 792 -14.58 23.15 -0.77
C LEU A 792 -15.43 22.38 -1.76
N THR A 793 -16.04 23.10 -2.71
CA THR A 793 -16.93 22.51 -3.71
C THR A 793 -16.18 21.50 -4.58
N SER A 794 -15.09 21.89 -5.24
CA SER A 794 -14.38 21.00 -6.15
C SER A 794 -12.94 21.40 -6.34
N ALA A 795 -12.07 20.40 -6.46
CA ALA A 795 -10.78 20.59 -7.10
C ALA A 795 -11.02 21.05 -8.55
N GLU A 796 -10.27 22.06 -8.99
CA GLU A 796 -10.43 22.73 -10.29
C GLU A 796 -11.82 23.33 -10.58
N TYR A 797 -12.54 23.89 -9.61
CA TYR A 797 -13.88 24.50 -9.83
C TYR A 797 -13.85 25.79 -10.66
N THR A 798 -14.10 25.65 -11.96
CA THR A 798 -14.49 26.75 -12.87
C THR A 798 -15.96 26.64 -13.31
N GLY A 799 -16.77 25.96 -12.49
CA GLY A 799 -18.17 25.68 -12.72
C GLY A 799 -19.07 26.93 -12.63
N PRO A 800 -20.37 26.76 -12.90
CA PRO A 800 -21.31 27.88 -12.97
C PRO A 800 -21.72 28.39 -11.58
N LEU A 801 -22.24 29.61 -11.54
CA LEU A 801 -22.73 30.26 -10.31
C LEU A 801 -23.88 29.47 -9.67
N HIS A 802 -24.87 29.02 -10.45
CA HIS A 802 -26.08 28.38 -9.91
C HIS A 802 -25.80 27.10 -9.13
N PHE A 803 -24.73 26.37 -9.48
CA PHE A 803 -24.35 25.17 -8.74
C PHE A 803 -23.62 25.51 -7.43
N MET A 804 -22.81 26.58 -7.41
CA MET A 804 -22.22 27.10 -6.17
C MET A 804 -23.32 27.59 -5.21
N GLU A 805 -24.33 28.28 -5.74
CA GLU A 805 -25.51 28.69 -4.98
C GLU A 805 -26.25 27.50 -4.36
N PHE A 806 -26.51 26.46 -5.17
CA PHE A 806 -27.13 25.22 -4.72
C PHE A 806 -26.31 24.52 -3.64
N TRP A 807 -24.99 24.40 -3.84
CA TRP A 807 -24.09 23.78 -2.86
C TRP A 807 -24.14 24.51 -1.51
N LEU A 808 -24.05 25.85 -1.52
CA LEU A 808 -24.15 26.67 -0.30
C LEU A 808 -25.55 26.58 0.35
N ASP A 809 -26.61 26.50 -0.44
CA ASP A 809 -27.97 26.33 0.08
C ASP A 809 -28.15 24.98 0.78
N GLU A 810 -27.61 23.88 0.24
CA GLU A 810 -27.63 22.56 0.91
C GLU A 810 -26.72 22.52 2.14
N VAL A 811 -25.57 23.21 2.12
CA VAL A 811 -24.72 23.41 3.30
C VAL A 811 -25.47 24.16 4.41
N GLN A 812 -26.15 25.26 4.07
CA GLN A 812 -26.92 26.04 5.03
C GLN A 812 -28.08 25.21 5.61
N LYS A 813 -28.79 24.48 4.75
CA LYS A 813 -29.84 23.55 5.17
C LYS A 813 -29.32 22.52 6.17
N TRP A 814 -28.15 21.92 5.91
CA TRP A 814 -27.52 20.99 6.86
C TRP A 814 -27.16 21.68 8.19
N LYS A 815 -26.58 22.90 8.15
CA LYS A 815 -26.29 23.70 9.36
C LYS A 815 -27.58 23.94 10.17
N ASP A 816 -28.68 24.29 9.51
CA ASP A 816 -29.97 24.57 10.14
C ASP A 816 -30.61 23.30 10.75
N GLU A 817 -30.53 22.16 10.05
CA GLU A 817 -31.12 20.89 10.50
C GLU A 817 -30.35 20.23 11.66
N THR A 818 -29.02 20.36 11.68
CA THR A 818 -28.15 19.62 12.63
C THR A 818 -27.60 20.50 13.76
N GLY A 819 -27.60 21.82 13.59
CA GLY A 819 -26.92 22.76 14.49
C GLY A 819 -25.39 22.64 14.48
N LYS A 820 -24.83 21.80 13.61
CA LYS A 820 -23.38 21.60 13.49
C LYS A 820 -22.74 22.76 12.75
N LYS A 821 -21.47 22.98 13.06
CA LYS A 821 -20.65 24.02 12.42
C LYS A 821 -19.62 23.31 11.55
N GLY A 822 -19.49 23.76 10.31
CA GLY A 822 -18.43 23.33 9.40
C GLY A 822 -17.71 24.56 8.89
N LEU A 823 -16.42 24.41 8.55
CA LEU A 823 -15.59 25.48 7.99
C LEU A 823 -15.77 25.49 6.47
N ILE A 824 -16.63 26.38 5.96
CA ILE A 824 -17.08 26.37 4.57
C ILE A 824 -16.28 27.36 3.73
N GLY A 825 -15.59 26.87 2.71
CA GLY A 825 -14.78 27.70 1.82
C GLY A 825 -15.42 27.98 0.47
N LEU A 826 -15.21 29.21 -0.01
CA LEU A 826 -15.58 29.69 -1.33
C LEU A 826 -14.32 29.76 -2.20
N SER A 827 -14.11 28.74 -3.02
CA SER A 827 -13.03 28.66 -4.00
C SER A 827 -13.62 28.55 -5.41
N ALA A 828 -13.59 29.64 -6.17
CA ALA A 828 -14.19 29.73 -7.50
C ALA A 828 -13.51 30.81 -8.35
N THR A 829 -13.94 30.94 -9.61
CA THR A 829 -13.58 32.08 -10.45
C THR A 829 -14.08 33.40 -9.84
N LYS A 830 -13.41 34.51 -10.15
CA LYS A 830 -13.66 35.80 -9.49
C LYS A 830 -15.12 36.26 -9.59
N ASP A 831 -15.72 36.09 -10.76
CA ASP A 831 -17.12 36.45 -11.03
C ASP A 831 -18.10 35.68 -10.16
N VAL A 832 -17.90 34.36 -10.00
CA VAL A 832 -18.72 33.51 -9.13
C VAL A 832 -18.49 33.84 -7.66
N GLN A 833 -17.22 34.00 -7.25
CA GLN A 833 -16.84 34.38 -5.89
C GLN A 833 -17.49 35.71 -5.48
N ASP A 834 -17.34 36.74 -6.30
CA ASP A 834 -17.89 38.08 -6.01
C ASP A 834 -19.43 38.07 -6.00
N ALA A 835 -20.07 37.30 -6.89
CA ALA A 835 -21.53 37.17 -6.91
C ALA A 835 -22.05 36.56 -5.59
N ILE A 836 -21.44 35.48 -5.12
CA ILE A 836 -21.82 34.87 -3.82
C ILE A 836 -21.57 35.81 -2.65
N LEU A 837 -20.44 36.52 -2.62
CA LEU A 837 -20.12 37.43 -1.53
C LEU A 837 -21.04 38.66 -1.49
N ASN A 838 -21.61 39.05 -2.64
CA ASN A 838 -22.63 40.11 -2.71
C ASN A 838 -24.05 39.61 -2.40
N ASP A 839 -24.30 38.30 -2.36
CA ASP A 839 -25.55 37.70 -1.89
C ASP A 839 -25.56 37.62 -0.36
N ALA A 840 -26.33 38.52 0.28
CA ALA A 840 -26.40 38.62 1.74
C ALA A 840 -26.89 37.34 2.45
N LYS A 841 -27.62 36.45 1.76
CA LYS A 841 -28.05 35.16 2.32
C LYS A 841 -26.87 34.19 2.35
N ARG A 842 -26.25 33.93 1.19
CA ARG A 842 -25.23 32.89 1.02
C ARG A 842 -23.86 33.30 1.56
N ASN A 843 -23.55 34.60 1.56
CA ASN A 843 -22.34 35.14 2.19
C ASN A 843 -22.24 34.79 3.69
N LYS A 844 -23.37 34.60 4.40
CA LYS A 844 -23.37 34.17 5.81
C LYS A 844 -22.94 32.72 6.00
N THR A 845 -23.11 31.90 4.98
CA THR A 845 -22.74 30.47 5.02
C THR A 845 -21.22 30.27 4.84
N VAL A 846 -20.56 31.21 4.15
CA VAL A 846 -19.13 31.20 3.82
C VAL A 846 -18.28 31.65 5.01
N ASP A 847 -17.33 30.83 5.41
CA ASP A 847 -16.38 31.10 6.50
C ASP A 847 -14.99 31.48 5.97
N VAL A 848 -14.62 30.91 4.80
CA VAL A 848 -13.31 31.06 4.15
C VAL A 848 -13.46 31.54 2.71
N ILE A 849 -12.71 32.55 2.30
CA ILE A 849 -12.60 33.04 0.92
C ILE A 849 -11.25 32.58 0.37
N ASP A 850 -11.25 31.77 -0.69
CA ASP A 850 -10.03 31.26 -1.30
C ASP A 850 -9.74 31.89 -2.66
N ILE A 851 -8.66 32.67 -2.73
CA ILE A 851 -8.16 33.25 -3.98
C ILE A 851 -7.29 32.21 -4.69
N ARG A 852 -7.91 31.45 -5.59
CA ARG A 852 -7.27 30.32 -6.28
C ARG A 852 -7.29 30.45 -7.81
N TYR A 853 -8.46 30.74 -8.37
CA TYR A 853 -8.67 30.71 -9.83
C TYR A 853 -8.52 32.06 -10.51
N TRP A 854 -8.10 33.09 -9.78
CA TRP A 854 -7.86 34.43 -10.28
C TRP A 854 -6.75 35.11 -9.48
N TYR A 855 -6.08 36.09 -10.08
CA TYR A 855 -5.06 36.90 -9.41
C TYR A 855 -4.80 38.21 -10.18
N TYR A 856 -4.14 39.17 -9.54
CA TYR A 856 -3.62 40.36 -10.21
C TYR A 856 -2.22 40.08 -10.80
N LYS A 857 -2.05 40.45 -12.06
CA LYS A 857 -0.78 40.37 -12.79
C LYS A 857 0.16 41.50 -12.39
N GLU A 858 1.42 41.40 -12.80
CA GLU A 858 2.46 42.40 -12.56
C GLU A 858 2.09 43.80 -13.07
N ASP A 859 1.31 43.88 -14.15
CA ASP A 859 0.80 45.12 -14.75
C ASP A 859 -0.42 45.71 -13.99
N GLY A 860 -0.90 45.03 -12.94
CA GLY A 860 -2.04 45.44 -12.12
C GLY A 860 -3.41 45.05 -12.67
N SER A 861 -3.49 44.47 -13.88
CA SER A 861 -4.73 43.95 -14.44
C SER A 861 -5.00 42.51 -13.95
N ALA A 862 -6.27 42.10 -13.92
CA ALA A 862 -6.66 40.81 -13.37
C ALA A 862 -6.55 39.69 -14.42
N TYR A 863 -5.94 38.56 -14.04
CA TYR A 863 -6.27 37.26 -14.60
C TYR A 863 -7.53 36.75 -13.88
N ALA A 864 -8.68 36.84 -14.54
CA ALA A 864 -9.97 36.45 -13.97
C ALA A 864 -10.79 35.68 -15.03
N PRO A 865 -10.57 34.36 -15.15
CA PRO A 865 -11.45 33.48 -15.90
C PRO A 865 -12.92 33.63 -15.46
N GLN A 866 -13.86 33.44 -16.39
CA GLN A 866 -15.29 33.42 -16.08
C GLN A 866 -15.75 32.01 -15.75
N GLY A 867 -16.61 31.88 -14.74
CA GLY A 867 -17.23 30.61 -14.36
C GLY A 867 -18.28 30.16 -15.35
N GLY A 868 -18.57 28.85 -15.38
CA GLY A 868 -19.65 28.28 -16.20
C GLY A 868 -19.37 28.24 -17.71
N LEU A 869 -18.15 28.56 -18.14
CA LEU A 869 -17.77 28.47 -19.55
C LEU A 869 -17.33 27.06 -19.99
N ASN A 870 -17.44 26.07 -19.10
CA ASN A 870 -17.11 24.66 -19.37
C ASN A 870 -15.66 24.45 -19.84
N LEU A 871 -14.72 25.20 -19.26
CA LEU A 871 -13.29 25.12 -19.53
C LEU A 871 -12.52 24.83 -18.24
N ALA A 872 -11.59 23.87 -18.27
CA ALA A 872 -10.69 23.59 -17.17
C ALA A 872 -9.72 24.78 -16.92
N PRO A 873 -9.17 24.96 -15.71
CA PRO A 873 -8.25 26.06 -15.39
C PRO A 873 -7.11 26.21 -16.42
N ARG A 874 -6.49 25.09 -16.80
CA ARG A 874 -5.42 25.07 -17.80
C ARG A 874 -5.87 25.47 -19.22
N GLN A 875 -7.14 25.26 -19.57
CA GLN A 875 -7.70 25.70 -20.85
C GLN A 875 -7.95 27.22 -20.84
N HIS A 876 -8.41 27.78 -19.71
CA HIS A 876 -8.49 29.24 -19.53
C HIS A 876 -7.10 29.88 -19.61
N ALA A 877 -6.10 29.31 -18.94
CA ALA A 877 -4.72 29.81 -18.94
C ALA A 877 -4.07 29.84 -20.34
N ARG A 878 -4.55 29.02 -21.29
CA ARG A 878 -4.09 29.04 -22.70
C ARG A 878 -4.78 30.14 -23.53
N LYS A 879 -5.95 30.63 -23.09
CA LYS A 879 -6.75 31.63 -23.81
C LYS A 879 -6.54 33.05 -23.28
N LEU A 880 -6.24 33.17 -21.99
CA LEU A 880 -6.01 34.44 -21.31
C LEU A 880 -4.52 34.62 -21.08
N LYS A 881 -4.03 35.87 -21.18
CA LYS A 881 -2.66 36.18 -20.79
C LYS A 881 -2.52 36.02 -19.28
N THR A 882 -1.80 35.00 -18.83
CA THR A 882 -1.62 34.66 -17.41
C THR A 882 -0.80 35.71 -16.66
N GLY A 883 0.28 36.22 -17.26
CA GLY A 883 1.18 37.17 -16.59
C GLY A 883 1.93 36.54 -15.42
N LYS A 884 2.50 37.37 -14.54
CA LYS A 884 3.25 36.98 -13.35
C LYS A 884 2.60 37.54 -12.09
N GLU A 885 2.50 36.71 -11.07
CA GLU A 885 2.19 37.14 -9.71
C GLU A 885 3.41 37.84 -9.09
N THR A 886 3.15 38.83 -8.22
CA THR A 886 4.19 39.58 -7.49
C THR A 886 3.73 39.83 -6.05
N ASP A 887 4.67 40.02 -5.12
CA ASP A 887 4.38 40.32 -3.70
C ASP A 887 3.31 41.41 -3.55
N ASN A 888 3.46 42.52 -4.28
CA ASN A 888 2.54 43.66 -4.24
C ASN A 888 1.11 43.27 -4.65
N GLN A 889 0.97 42.46 -5.69
CA GLN A 889 -0.32 42.11 -6.25
C GLN A 889 -1.02 41.00 -5.43
N VAL A 890 -0.24 40.10 -4.83
CA VAL A 890 -0.74 39.13 -3.85
C VAL A 890 -1.27 39.86 -2.61
N TYR A 891 -0.48 40.79 -2.05
CA TYR A 891 -0.91 41.60 -0.91
C TYR A 891 -2.20 42.36 -1.25
N ARG A 892 -2.24 43.01 -2.42
CA ARG A 892 -3.42 43.73 -2.90
C ARG A 892 -4.65 42.82 -2.94
N ALA A 893 -4.57 41.69 -3.64
CA ALA A 893 -5.68 40.75 -3.80
C ALA A 893 -6.27 40.34 -2.44
N ILE A 894 -5.42 40.02 -1.46
CA ILE A 894 -5.84 39.62 -0.12
C ILE A 894 -6.45 40.80 0.65
N SER A 895 -5.75 41.94 0.65
CA SER A 895 -6.15 43.12 1.42
C SER A 895 -7.53 43.65 1.03
N GLU A 896 -7.89 43.61 -0.26
CA GLU A 896 -9.20 44.03 -0.75
C GLU A 896 -10.34 43.22 -0.12
N TYR A 897 -10.19 41.91 0.02
CA TYR A 897 -11.21 41.07 0.68
C TYR A 897 -11.14 41.15 2.19
N ARG A 898 -9.93 41.24 2.78
CA ARG A 898 -9.79 41.40 4.24
C ARG A 898 -10.39 42.72 4.75
N GLN A 899 -10.30 43.80 3.97
CA GLN A 899 -10.94 45.06 4.33
C GLN A 899 -12.47 44.99 4.22
N LYS A 900 -12.99 44.29 3.20
CA LYS A 900 -14.45 44.16 2.99
C LYS A 900 -15.10 43.14 3.94
N TYR A 901 -14.37 42.09 4.30
CA TYR A 901 -14.86 40.96 5.12
C TYR A 901 -13.86 40.63 6.25
N PRO A 902 -13.66 41.54 7.22
CA PRO A 902 -12.65 41.39 8.28
C PRO A 902 -12.87 40.19 9.21
N GLU A 903 -14.09 39.67 9.27
CA GLU A 903 -14.46 38.49 10.06
C GLU A 903 -14.18 37.15 9.37
N LYS A 904 -14.01 37.15 8.04
CA LYS A 904 -13.79 35.93 7.25
C LYS A 904 -12.32 35.62 7.06
N VAL A 905 -12.02 34.32 6.99
CA VAL A 905 -10.68 33.86 6.61
C VAL A 905 -10.45 34.13 5.13
N VAL A 906 -9.26 34.60 4.78
CA VAL A 906 -8.81 34.66 3.38
C VAL A 906 -7.63 33.73 3.21
N LEU A 907 -7.68 32.91 2.15
CA LEU A 907 -6.60 32.04 1.68
C LEU A 907 -6.13 32.52 0.30
N TYR A 908 -4.89 32.18 -0.04
CA TYR A 908 -4.31 32.45 -1.35
C TYR A 908 -3.64 31.19 -1.88
N SER A 909 -4.35 30.46 -2.74
CA SER A 909 -4.04 29.07 -3.12
C SER A 909 -3.80 28.89 -4.62
N THR A 910 -3.32 29.93 -5.31
CA THR A 910 -2.93 29.82 -6.73
C THR A 910 -1.80 28.79 -6.93
N ASP A 911 -1.56 28.35 -8.16
CA ASP A 911 -0.43 27.46 -8.49
C ASP A 911 0.94 28.03 -8.05
N GLY A 912 1.05 29.36 -7.97
CA GLY A 912 2.25 30.09 -7.55
C GLY A 912 2.33 30.41 -6.05
N SER A 913 1.28 30.14 -5.28
CA SER A 913 1.06 30.56 -3.88
C SER A 913 2.22 30.23 -2.92
N SER A 914 2.86 29.08 -3.11
CA SER A 914 3.95 28.61 -2.25
C SER A 914 5.14 29.57 -2.14
N ARG A 915 5.30 30.50 -3.10
CA ARG A 915 6.37 31.50 -3.12
C ARG A 915 6.05 32.77 -2.32
N PHE A 916 4.79 32.96 -1.92
CA PHE A 916 4.26 34.25 -1.45
C PHE A 916 3.84 34.23 0.03
N GLY A 917 4.39 33.33 0.85
CA GLY A 917 4.01 33.21 2.27
C GLY A 917 4.12 34.52 3.07
N TRP A 918 5.17 35.31 2.87
CA TRP A 918 5.32 36.61 3.55
C TRP A 918 4.30 37.66 3.08
N PRO A 919 4.10 37.91 1.77
CA PRO A 919 2.99 38.74 1.30
C PRO A 919 1.61 38.30 1.83
N VAL A 920 1.35 36.99 1.87
CA VAL A 920 0.09 36.42 2.41
C VAL A 920 -0.06 36.76 3.89
N LEU A 921 0.98 36.54 4.70
CA LEU A 921 1.00 36.90 6.11
C LEU A 921 0.75 38.40 6.30
N MET A 922 1.54 39.24 5.63
CA MET A 922 1.53 40.70 5.82
C MET A 922 0.20 41.33 5.38
N ALA A 923 -0.52 40.72 4.45
CA ALA A 923 -1.86 41.15 4.05
C ALA A 923 -2.97 40.66 5.00
N GLY A 924 -2.63 39.84 6.00
CA GLY A 924 -3.55 39.35 7.02
C GLY A 924 -4.38 38.13 6.58
N ALA A 925 -3.84 37.26 5.73
CA ALA A 925 -4.45 35.99 5.35
C ALA A 925 -3.95 34.81 6.22
N SER A 926 -4.68 33.69 6.17
CA SER A 926 -4.33 32.45 6.87
C SER A 926 -3.49 31.51 6.01
N LEU A 927 -2.91 30.49 6.67
CA LEU A 927 -2.05 29.48 6.06
C LEU A 927 -0.88 30.07 5.23
N PRO A 928 -0.17 31.13 5.69
CA PRO A 928 0.98 31.61 4.96
C PRO A 928 2.07 30.53 4.91
N ASN A 929 2.61 30.28 3.72
CA ASN A 929 3.70 29.32 3.52
C ASN A 929 5.03 29.88 4.04
N LEU A 930 5.24 29.74 5.34
CA LEU A 930 6.43 30.23 6.04
C LEU A 930 7.37 29.07 6.41
N PRO A 931 8.70 29.31 6.44
CA PRO A 931 9.60 28.41 7.14
C PRO A 931 9.24 28.38 8.65
N LYS A 932 9.64 27.30 9.33
CA LYS A 932 9.42 27.18 10.78
C LYS A 932 10.24 28.23 11.52
N ILE A 933 9.59 29.03 12.37
CA ILE A 933 10.23 30.08 13.18
C ILE A 933 10.17 29.63 14.65
N GLU A 934 11.33 29.31 15.23
CA GLU A 934 11.42 28.75 16.59
C GLU A 934 11.48 29.86 17.66
N LEU A 935 10.46 30.71 17.70
CA LEU A 935 10.25 31.73 18.73
C LEU A 935 8.86 31.54 19.37
N PRO A 936 8.75 31.17 20.66
CA PRO A 936 7.48 30.76 21.26
C PRO A 936 6.33 31.76 21.09
N GLU A 937 6.63 33.05 21.28
CA GLU A 937 5.66 34.14 21.19
C GLU A 937 5.33 34.61 19.76
N PHE A 938 6.06 34.15 18.73
CA PHE A 938 5.89 34.66 17.36
C PHE A 938 4.48 34.40 16.81
N TYR A 939 4.08 33.13 16.73
CA TYR A 939 2.79 32.76 16.14
C TYR A 939 1.59 33.18 17.00
N SER A 940 1.75 33.26 18.33
CA SER A 940 0.72 33.80 19.22
C SER A 940 0.61 35.32 19.11
N ALA A 941 1.70 36.03 18.83
CA ALA A 941 1.61 37.46 18.57
C ALA A 941 0.93 37.73 17.23
N LEU A 942 1.22 36.94 16.19
CA LEU A 942 0.63 37.08 14.86
C LEU A 942 -0.90 36.96 14.86
N SER A 943 -1.50 36.11 15.70
CA SER A 943 -2.96 35.96 15.79
C SER A 943 -3.68 37.20 16.35
N GLU A 944 -2.96 38.06 17.08
CA GLU A 944 -3.47 39.33 17.61
C GLU A 944 -3.15 40.54 16.71
N MET A 945 -2.25 40.40 15.74
CA MET A 945 -1.83 41.50 14.87
C MET A 945 -2.82 41.77 13.75
N LYS A 946 -2.86 43.01 13.29
CA LYS A 946 -3.59 43.44 12.09
C LYS A 946 -2.66 44.24 11.16
N PRO A 947 -2.89 44.24 9.83
CA PRO A 947 -2.21 45.18 8.95
C PRO A 947 -2.38 46.61 9.46
N ALA A 948 -1.27 47.36 9.51
CA ALA A 948 -1.27 48.73 10.01
C ALA A 948 -2.19 49.63 9.17
N GLU A 949 -2.84 50.57 9.84
CA GLU A 949 -3.77 51.48 9.19
C GLU A 949 -3.05 52.35 8.14
N GLY A 950 -3.61 52.42 6.92
CA GLY A 950 -3.01 53.18 5.82
C GLY A 950 -1.91 52.45 5.03
N ASN A 951 -1.49 51.25 5.44
CA ASN A 951 -0.49 50.44 4.74
C ASN A 951 -1.00 50.03 3.34
N LYS A 952 -0.35 50.50 2.27
CA LYS A 952 -0.70 50.21 0.87
C LYS A 952 0.14 49.07 0.32
N TYR A 953 -0.41 48.35 -0.64
CA TYR A 953 0.31 47.26 -1.33
C TYR A 953 1.57 47.75 -2.07
N THR A 954 1.65 49.03 -2.43
CA THR A 954 2.82 49.65 -3.06
C THR A 954 3.91 50.07 -2.09
N ASP A 955 3.63 50.14 -0.78
CA ASP A 955 4.55 50.72 0.19
C ASP A 955 5.80 49.87 0.34
N ASN A 956 6.98 50.50 0.52
CA ASN A 956 8.25 49.79 0.64
C ASN A 956 8.38 48.99 1.95
N LEU A 957 7.58 49.35 2.95
CA LEU A 957 7.49 48.70 4.26
C LEU A 957 6.05 48.24 4.46
N TRP A 958 5.87 46.98 4.84
CA TRP A 958 4.59 46.52 5.39
C TRP A 958 4.71 46.27 6.87
N THR A 959 3.65 46.60 7.60
CA THR A 959 3.61 46.45 9.05
C THR A 959 2.36 45.68 9.47
N LEU A 960 2.54 44.62 10.24
CA LEU A 960 1.51 44.03 11.08
C LEU A 960 1.71 44.55 12.50
N GLU A 961 0.64 44.99 13.17
CA GLU A 961 0.71 45.58 14.50
C GLU A 961 -0.39 45.10 15.44
N ASN A 962 0.01 44.95 16.69
CA ASN A 962 -0.85 44.90 17.87
C ASN A 962 -0.34 46.03 18.77
N LYS A 963 -0.89 47.23 18.57
CA LYS A 963 -0.32 48.49 19.09
C LYS A 963 0.03 48.38 20.58
N GLY A 964 1.30 48.63 20.89
CA GLY A 964 1.85 48.60 22.25
C GLY A 964 2.21 47.22 22.81
N LYS A 965 1.98 46.15 22.04
CA LYS A 965 2.34 44.77 22.42
C LYS A 965 3.35 44.16 21.44
N SER A 966 3.06 44.18 20.15
CA SER A 966 3.92 43.52 19.16
C SER A 966 3.76 44.11 17.77
N TYR A 967 4.82 44.01 16.97
CA TYR A 967 4.91 44.52 15.60
C TYR A 967 5.74 43.56 14.74
N LEU A 968 5.33 43.32 13.51
CA LEU A 968 6.13 42.64 12.49
C LEU A 968 6.28 43.56 11.28
N PHE A 969 7.51 43.78 10.87
CA PHE A 969 7.87 44.61 9.74
C PHE A 969 8.42 43.74 8.62
N TYR A 970 7.95 43.97 7.39
CA TYR A 970 8.48 43.37 6.18
C TYR A 970 9.00 44.46 5.24
N VAL A 971 10.32 44.51 5.10
CA VAL A 971 11.07 45.51 4.33
C VAL A 971 11.27 44.98 2.91
N LYS A 972 10.56 45.55 1.94
CA LYS A 972 10.76 45.21 0.52
C LYS A 972 11.98 45.92 -0.07
N ASN A 973 12.17 47.18 0.31
CA ASN A 973 13.31 48.02 -0.05
C ASN A 973 13.90 48.66 1.19
N ASP A 974 15.23 48.78 1.19
CA ASP A 974 16.04 49.37 2.25
C ASP A 974 15.51 50.73 2.72
N GLN A 975 15.12 50.80 3.99
CA GLN A 975 14.71 52.03 4.67
C GLN A 975 14.78 51.86 6.19
N ASP A 976 14.77 52.97 6.93
CA ASP A 976 14.67 52.97 8.38
C ASP A 976 13.27 52.55 8.84
N ILE A 977 13.18 51.80 9.95
CA ILE A 977 11.90 51.44 10.56
C ILE A 977 11.65 52.36 11.76
N SER A 978 10.54 53.10 11.72
CA SER A 978 10.10 53.94 12.85
C SER A 978 8.93 53.31 13.59
N ILE A 979 9.02 53.25 14.91
CA ILE A 979 8.03 52.67 15.81
C ILE A 979 7.68 53.70 16.89
N ASP A 980 6.41 54.05 17.01
CA ASP A 980 5.94 54.92 18.09
C ASP A 980 5.56 54.10 19.33
N LEU A 981 6.46 54.13 20.33
CA LEU A 981 6.24 53.54 21.64
C LEU A 981 6.11 54.62 22.73
N SER A 982 5.87 55.88 22.38
CA SER A 982 5.80 57.02 23.30
C SER A 982 4.81 56.81 24.44
N ASN A 983 3.66 56.21 24.13
CA ASN A 983 2.58 55.94 25.09
C ASN A 983 2.68 54.57 25.78
N GLN A 984 3.77 53.82 25.56
CA GLN A 984 3.89 52.42 25.98
C GLN A 984 5.02 52.25 26.98
N LYS A 985 4.73 51.71 28.17
CA LYS A 985 5.75 51.40 29.18
C LYS A 985 6.24 49.96 29.03
N GLY A 986 7.53 49.73 29.31
CA GLY A 986 8.15 48.39 29.33
C GLY A 986 9.33 48.26 28.36
N THR A 987 9.88 47.06 28.28
CA THR A 987 10.95 46.70 27.37
C THR A 987 10.39 45.86 26.23
N PHE A 988 10.84 46.12 25.01
CA PHE A 988 10.49 45.36 23.82
C PHE A 988 11.76 44.69 23.29
N GLU A 989 11.63 43.44 22.86
CA GLU A 989 12.70 42.66 22.26
C GLU A 989 12.59 42.74 20.75
N VAL A 990 13.72 42.95 20.08
CA VAL A 990 13.80 43.07 18.62
C VAL A 990 14.50 41.85 18.07
N TYR A 991 13.83 41.15 17.16
CA TYR A 991 14.30 39.97 16.46
C TYR A 991 14.37 40.23 14.97
N VAL A 992 15.43 39.75 14.34
CA VAL A 992 15.61 39.75 12.89
C VAL A 992 15.40 38.33 12.40
N ILE A 993 14.59 38.16 11.35
CA ILE A 993 14.16 36.85 10.84
C ILE A 993 14.61 36.70 9.39
N ASN A 994 15.38 35.64 9.11
CA ASN A 994 15.69 35.26 7.74
C ASN A 994 14.43 34.68 7.08
N VAL A 995 13.94 35.35 6.05
CA VAL A 995 12.65 35.04 5.41
C VAL A 995 12.65 33.71 4.65
N ALA A 996 13.81 33.18 4.28
CA ALA A 996 13.94 31.91 3.55
C ALA A 996 14.09 30.72 4.50
N THR A 997 14.85 30.88 5.59
CA THR A 997 15.18 29.77 6.51
C THR A 997 14.36 29.78 7.79
N GLY A 998 13.74 30.89 8.15
CA GLY A 998 13.07 31.08 9.45
C GLY A 998 14.04 31.30 10.60
N SER A 999 15.35 31.37 10.34
CA SER A 999 16.37 31.58 11.37
C SER A 999 16.20 32.95 12.03
N ILE A 1000 16.23 32.96 13.36
CA ILE A 1000 15.99 34.14 14.18
C ILE A 1000 17.27 34.58 14.88
N THR A 1001 17.50 35.90 14.93
CA THR A 1001 18.59 36.49 15.71
C THR A 1001 18.03 37.63 16.56
N LYS A 1002 18.21 37.55 17.88
CA LYS A 1002 17.89 38.66 18.78
C LYS A 1002 18.87 39.80 18.52
N LYS A 1003 18.35 40.96 18.15
CA LYS A 1003 19.13 42.14 17.76
C LYS A 1003 19.36 43.07 18.95
N ALA A 1004 18.29 43.42 19.66
CA ALA A 1004 18.32 44.45 20.69
C ALA A 1004 17.14 44.35 21.66
N ASN A 1005 17.23 45.08 22.77
CA ASN A 1005 16.10 45.43 23.61
C ASN A 1005 15.89 46.95 23.52
N ILE A 1006 14.67 47.38 23.25
CA ILE A 1006 14.30 48.79 23.14
C ILE A 1006 13.32 49.16 24.26
N SER A 1007 13.48 50.35 24.84
CA SER A 1007 12.62 50.82 25.94
C SER A 1007 11.47 51.67 25.41
N GLY A 1008 10.25 51.37 25.84
CA GLY A 1008 9.08 52.20 25.58
C GLY A 1008 9.17 53.58 26.25
N GLY A 1009 8.20 54.45 25.96
CA GLY A 1009 8.14 55.84 26.44
C GLY A 1009 8.73 56.86 25.46
N LYS A 1010 9.15 56.42 24.27
CA LYS A 1010 9.68 57.28 23.20
C LYS A 1010 9.40 56.68 21.82
N GLN A 1011 9.50 57.51 20.79
CA GLN A 1011 9.60 57.05 19.41
C GLN A 1011 10.99 56.44 19.18
N ILE A 1012 11.05 55.35 18.43
CA ILE A 1012 12.27 54.58 18.17
C ILE A 1012 12.44 54.41 16.67
N THR A 1013 13.64 54.72 16.18
CA THR A 1013 14.03 54.47 14.79
C THR A 1013 15.11 53.40 14.80
N ILE A 1014 14.87 52.31 14.07
CA ILE A 1014 15.84 51.25 13.82
C ILE A 1014 16.48 51.56 12.46
N PRO A 1015 17.78 51.90 12.40
CA PRO A 1015 18.44 52.27 11.15
C PRO A 1015 18.45 51.11 10.15
N GLN A 1016 18.29 51.43 8.86
CA GLN A 1016 18.39 50.48 7.74
C GLN A 1016 19.67 49.64 7.79
N ALA A 1017 20.81 50.26 8.11
CA ALA A 1017 22.10 49.58 8.23
C ALA A 1017 22.11 48.44 9.28
N GLU A 1018 21.16 48.44 10.22
CA GLU A 1018 21.02 47.40 11.23
C GLU A 1018 20.07 46.27 10.81
N ILE A 1019 19.28 46.47 9.75
CA ILE A 1019 18.27 45.54 9.23
C ILE A 1019 18.91 44.72 8.11
N LYS A 1020 19.56 43.60 8.49
CA LYS A 1020 20.23 42.71 7.53
C LYS A 1020 19.31 41.69 6.86
N GLU A 1021 18.10 41.51 7.39
CA GLU A 1021 17.08 40.61 6.84
C GLU A 1021 15.79 41.39 6.56
N LYS A 1022 14.96 40.84 5.66
CA LYS A 1022 13.71 41.51 5.25
C LYS A 1022 12.62 41.53 6.32
N ALA A 1023 12.68 40.68 7.34
CA ALA A 1023 11.65 40.60 8.38
C ALA A 1023 12.22 40.97 9.76
N LEU A 1024 11.54 41.88 10.46
CA LEU A 1024 11.91 42.34 11.80
C LEU A 1024 10.69 42.27 12.73
N PHE A 1025 10.82 41.52 13.82
CA PHE A 1025 9.77 41.28 14.80
C PHE A 1025 10.10 42.00 16.11
N VAL A 1026 9.18 42.81 16.60
CA VAL A 1026 9.29 43.54 17.87
C VAL A 1026 8.18 43.07 18.79
N VAL A 1027 8.53 42.59 19.97
CA VAL A 1027 7.54 42.06 20.94
C VAL A 1027 7.84 42.56 22.34
N LYS A 1028 6.79 42.96 23.06
CA LYS A 1028 6.90 43.38 24.45
C LYS A 1028 7.32 42.19 25.31
N LYS A 1029 8.33 42.40 26.14
CA LYS A 1029 8.84 41.42 27.10
C LYS A 1029 7.85 41.15 28.22
#